data_AF-A0A0G1PNX7-F1
#
_entry.id   AF-A0A0G1PNX7-F1
#
_cell.length_a   1.000
_cell.length_b   1.000
_cell.length_c   1.000
_cell.angle_alpha   90.00
_cell.angle_beta   90.00
_cell.angle_gamma   90.00
#
_symmetry.space_group_name_H-M   'P 1'
#
loop_
_entity.id
_entity.type
_entity.pdbx_description
1 polymer ?
#
loop_
_entity_poly.entity_id
_entity_poly.type
_entity_poly.pdbx_seq_one_letter_code
_entity_poly.pdbx_strand_id
1 'polypeptide(L)'
;SDFFTFVREAFFDPDLSLSVFLARLERLVIPIFERFLRQDIASGVIKQPQKKSEVGGGLSPGDKESLAKAVKKSRQSGSDRAKQNAEKRFADSKSDEFSKQEIKTMLEIKEKTDTVYWQLMDLWGVFLQTVRDTEVVLESGHRSGQNLEVSEFVRQLPNFLVNPDQLRIFSRRLIEQAKESTRPKQIELFLVVDLSGSMDAQKRRATQEAVYCLAKSLLQYQQNSRLQADDPTTEIIRLNLRVLGFGDRSEDLLLRSPNEENQGFLETEDQAEIDNRLWHSIMDIGKKSLGGTRDSESLQEVLRDLDRPDKQDQMAAKDSVAVVIEVTDGETTTASESAAIVKSIRSNPGAHACGIRIPGLLSSDTPRVPRSQEVDTAAEPEILSESGAFGIVWGEHGQQLTSIEKLKEVMISVLFAALLKQTWQTSLVSLETAKNRFQETGSDEDKKVFDEALAELKQAKQEYLKDAYTKQDFEGQEVIAVEAMILRTMNELLVVGGGENIYEFNVSPDGRIVSLTVTYNQSTNQSTRIQEAINLVGGFKELQIFDCSNNPNLTSLPELPSSLQRLSCSNNPNLTSLPELPSSLQTLNCSYNPNLTSLPELPSSLQELNCFNNPNLTSLPELPSSLQELYCSNNPNLTNLPEFPSSLQRLNCSYNPNLTSLPELPSSLQILSCHNNPNLTSLPELPSSLQTLNCSYNPNLTSLPELSSSLQTLDCYNNPNLTSLPELSSSLQILFCHNNPKLTSLPELPSSLQRLNCSYNPNFISLPELSSSLQILSCHNNPKLTSLPELPSSLQRLDCYNNPKFISLPELPDSLTSINIQKTKAAEDPEVIKKLNAFKKKHPQAEVLY
;
A
#
# COMPACT_ATOMS: atom_id res chain seq x y z
N SER A 1 3.26 45.56 -18.25
CA SER A 1 2.55 45.07 -19.46
C SER A 1 3.48 44.26 -20.36
N ASP A 2 4.76 44.60 -20.49
CA ASP A 2 5.67 43.92 -21.43
C ASP A 2 5.98 42.45 -21.06
N PHE A 3 6.03 42.10 -19.76
CA PHE A 3 6.22 40.71 -19.32
C PHE A 3 5.07 39.79 -19.72
N PHE A 4 3.81 40.24 -19.53
CA PHE A 4 2.62 39.47 -19.91
C PHE A 4 2.44 39.38 -21.43
N THR A 5 2.93 40.35 -22.20
CA THR A 5 2.91 40.33 -23.67
C THR A 5 3.95 39.34 -24.21
N PHE A 6 5.16 39.31 -23.63
CA PHE A 6 6.22 38.36 -23.95
C PHE A 6 5.82 36.89 -23.66
N VAL A 7 5.22 36.63 -22.50
CA VAL A 7 4.75 35.27 -22.16
C VAL A 7 3.69 34.79 -23.15
N ARG A 8 2.80 35.69 -23.61
CA ARG A 8 1.72 35.34 -24.53
C ARG A 8 2.20 35.14 -25.97
N GLU A 9 3.27 35.78 -26.42
CA GLU A 9 3.87 35.53 -27.75
C GLU A 9 4.78 34.30 -27.75
N ALA A 10 5.48 34.01 -26.64
CA ALA A 10 6.40 32.86 -26.52
C ALA A 10 5.69 31.50 -26.36
N PHE A 11 4.47 31.48 -25.81
CA PHE A 11 3.69 30.24 -25.64
C PHE A 11 3.00 29.74 -26.92
N PHE A 12 2.88 30.60 -27.94
CA PHE A 12 2.24 30.26 -29.23
C PHE A 12 3.22 30.27 -30.41
N ASP A 13 4.53 30.34 -30.14
CA ASP A 13 5.59 30.15 -31.13
C ASP A 13 6.06 28.68 -31.10
N PRO A 14 5.63 27.85 -32.06
CA PRO A 14 5.81 26.39 -31.97
C PRO A 14 7.26 25.93 -32.19
N ASP A 15 8.18 26.83 -32.58
CA ASP A 15 9.60 26.52 -32.79
C ASP A 15 10.50 27.02 -31.64
N LEU A 16 9.93 27.52 -30.54
CA LEU A 16 10.70 28.09 -29.42
C LEU A 16 11.15 26.99 -28.43
N SER A 17 12.45 26.65 -28.43
CA SER A 17 13.00 25.70 -27.46
C SER A 17 13.09 26.28 -26.04
N LEU A 18 12.94 25.42 -25.03
CA LEU A 18 12.95 25.78 -23.59
C LEU A 18 14.19 26.62 -23.19
N SER A 19 15.35 26.34 -23.79
CA SER A 19 16.59 27.09 -23.59
C SER A 19 16.53 28.53 -24.11
N VAL A 20 15.85 28.78 -25.23
CA VAL A 20 15.66 30.13 -25.79
C VAL A 20 14.61 30.90 -24.99
N PHE A 21 13.58 30.20 -24.49
CA PHE A 21 12.61 30.76 -23.55
C PHE A 21 13.28 31.22 -22.25
N LEU A 22 14.08 30.35 -21.62
CA LEU A 22 14.80 30.64 -20.37
C LEU A 22 15.83 31.77 -20.53
N ALA A 23 16.59 31.80 -21.64
CA ALA A 23 17.55 32.87 -21.91
C ALA A 23 16.88 34.25 -22.15
N ARG A 24 15.68 34.27 -22.74
CA ARG A 24 14.89 35.50 -22.90
C ARG A 24 14.25 35.94 -21.58
N LEU A 25 13.83 34.98 -20.74
CA LEU A 25 13.35 35.24 -19.38
C LEU A 25 14.44 35.85 -18.49
N GLU A 26 15.66 35.28 -18.51
CA GLU A 26 16.84 35.85 -17.82
C GLU A 26 17.11 37.29 -18.27
N ARG A 27 17.01 37.59 -19.56
CA ARG A 27 17.19 38.95 -20.11
C ARG A 27 16.15 39.96 -19.60
N LEU A 28 14.95 39.52 -19.24
CA LEU A 28 13.90 40.35 -18.66
C LEU A 28 14.03 40.49 -17.14
N VAL A 29 14.50 39.45 -16.46
CA VAL A 29 14.61 39.38 -14.99
C VAL A 29 15.89 40.05 -14.48
N ILE A 30 17.02 39.92 -15.18
CA ILE A 30 18.30 40.51 -14.77
C ILE A 30 18.24 42.04 -14.64
N PRO A 31 17.60 42.82 -15.54
CA PRO A 31 17.45 44.27 -15.37
C PRO A 31 16.57 44.66 -14.18
N ILE A 32 15.58 43.83 -13.82
CA ILE A 32 14.73 44.03 -12.63
C ILE A 32 15.55 43.77 -11.36
N PHE A 33 16.37 42.71 -11.37
CA PHE A 33 17.30 42.37 -10.31
C PHE A 33 18.38 43.46 -10.13
N GLU A 34 18.94 43.99 -11.21
CA GLU A 34 19.85 45.14 -11.15
C GLU A 34 19.16 46.42 -10.63
N ARG A 35 17.85 46.59 -10.92
CA ARG A 35 17.08 47.73 -10.39
C ARG A 35 16.92 47.62 -8.87
N PHE A 36 16.61 46.43 -8.35
CA PHE A 36 16.54 46.18 -6.92
C PHE A 36 17.91 46.32 -6.25
N LEU A 37 18.97 45.80 -6.87
CA LEU A 37 20.33 45.97 -6.39
C LEU A 37 20.74 47.45 -6.32
N ARG A 38 20.32 48.27 -7.30
CA ARG A 38 20.52 49.74 -7.25
C ARG A 38 19.65 50.41 -6.18
N GLN A 39 18.44 49.91 -5.92
CA GLN A 39 17.58 50.39 -4.84
C GLN A 39 18.15 50.04 -3.46
N ASP A 40 18.79 48.89 -3.30
CA ASP A 40 19.44 48.44 -2.05
C ASP A 40 20.76 49.18 -1.77
N ILE A 41 21.47 49.58 -2.83
CA ILE A 41 22.62 50.50 -2.75
C ILE A 41 22.15 51.93 -2.42
N ALA A 42 21.01 52.36 -2.97
CA ALA A 42 20.45 53.70 -2.73
C ALA A 42 19.75 53.84 -1.37
N SER A 43 19.23 52.74 -0.81
CA SER A 43 18.61 52.68 0.53
C SER A 43 19.64 52.53 1.66
N GLY A 44 20.92 52.38 1.32
CA GLY A 44 22.02 52.35 2.28
C GLY A 44 22.18 51.02 3.03
N VAL A 45 21.48 49.95 2.62
CA VAL A 45 21.57 48.62 3.22
C VAL A 45 22.92 47.94 2.90
N ILE A 46 23.57 48.33 1.79
CA ILE A 46 24.87 47.79 1.38
C ILE A 46 25.88 48.94 1.20
N LYS A 47 27.01 48.91 1.93
CA LYS A 47 28.15 49.82 1.71
C LYS A 47 29.03 49.28 0.57
N GLN A 48 29.35 50.16 -0.39
CA GLN A 48 29.95 49.85 -1.71
C GLN A 48 31.37 49.24 -1.72
N PRO A 49 31.77 48.59 -2.85
CA PRO A 49 33.11 48.09 -3.14
C PRO A 49 33.99 49.08 -3.94
N GLN A 50 35.33 48.94 -3.89
CA GLN A 50 36.28 49.66 -4.76
C GLN A 50 36.68 48.87 -6.03
N LYS A 51 36.98 49.64 -7.08
CA LYS A 51 37.08 49.33 -8.53
C LYS A 51 38.36 48.66 -9.00
N LYS A 52 38.25 48.00 -10.17
CA LYS A 52 39.31 47.66 -11.13
C LYS A 52 39.97 48.90 -11.77
N SER A 53 41.29 48.83 -11.94
CA SER A 53 42.10 49.26 -13.10
C SER A 53 43.02 48.07 -13.44
N GLU A 54 43.55 47.79 -14.63
CA GLU A 54 43.76 48.48 -15.91
C GLU A 54 44.26 47.38 -16.88
N VAL A 55 43.89 47.37 -18.18
CA VAL A 55 44.78 46.78 -19.21
C VAL A 55 44.60 47.54 -20.53
N GLY A 56 45.71 48.07 -21.05
CA GLY A 56 45.84 48.48 -22.45
C GLY A 56 47.00 47.74 -23.13
N GLY A 57 46.90 47.56 -24.45
CA GLY A 57 48.07 47.50 -25.36
C GLY A 57 48.39 46.19 -26.09
N GLY A 58 47.92 46.09 -27.34
CA GLY A 58 48.64 45.70 -28.57
C GLY A 58 49.65 44.54 -28.60
N LEU A 59 49.33 43.52 -29.40
CA LEU A 59 50.16 42.35 -29.74
C LEU A 59 51.33 42.68 -30.70
N SER A 60 52.47 42.00 -30.50
CA SER A 60 53.75 42.14 -31.20
C SER A 60 54.04 40.94 -32.12
N PRO A 61 55.12 40.94 -32.93
CA PRO A 61 55.39 39.91 -33.95
C PRO A 61 55.54 38.46 -33.43
N GLY A 62 55.79 38.23 -32.13
CA GLY A 62 55.79 36.91 -31.51
C GLY A 62 54.38 36.26 -31.41
N ASP A 63 53.34 37.07 -31.57
CA ASP A 63 51.94 36.61 -31.51
C ASP A 63 51.51 35.89 -32.80
N LYS A 64 52.28 36.02 -33.89
CA LYS A 64 52.04 35.31 -35.17
C LYS A 64 52.48 33.85 -35.16
N GLU A 65 53.55 33.52 -34.43
CA GLU A 65 54.01 32.13 -34.27
C GLU A 65 53.18 31.37 -33.20
N SER A 66 52.72 32.10 -32.19
CA SER A 66 51.66 31.65 -31.27
C SER A 66 50.31 31.45 -31.98
N LEU A 67 50.00 32.26 -33.00
CA LEU A 67 48.82 32.09 -33.85
C LEU A 67 48.86 30.77 -34.65
N ALA A 68 50.02 30.35 -35.16
CA ALA A 68 50.15 29.07 -35.88
C ALA A 68 49.95 27.85 -34.96
N LYS A 69 50.44 27.91 -33.71
CA LYS A 69 50.10 26.93 -32.66
C LYS A 69 48.62 27.03 -32.26
N ALA A 70 48.05 28.23 -32.23
CA ALA A 70 46.64 28.46 -31.92
C ALA A 70 45.69 27.94 -33.01
N VAL A 71 46.10 27.95 -34.28
CA VAL A 71 45.33 27.37 -35.41
C VAL A 71 45.29 25.85 -35.34
N LYS A 72 46.36 25.20 -34.86
CA LYS A 72 46.35 23.76 -34.55
C LYS A 72 45.45 23.46 -33.35
N LYS A 73 45.41 24.38 -32.38
CA LYS A 73 44.54 24.38 -31.18
C LYS A 73 43.12 24.91 -31.44
N SER A 74 42.80 25.39 -32.65
CA SER A 74 41.49 25.95 -33.05
C SER A 74 40.66 24.98 -33.88
N ARG A 75 41.19 23.79 -34.15
CA ARG A 75 40.44 22.65 -34.73
C ARG A 75 39.86 21.71 -33.67
N GLN A 76 40.10 21.98 -32.39
CA GLN A 76 39.57 21.22 -31.26
C GLN A 76 38.40 21.99 -30.63
N SER A 77 37.30 21.29 -30.36
CA SER A 77 36.07 21.85 -29.81
C SER A 77 36.28 22.42 -28.40
N GLY A 78 35.39 23.29 -27.92
CA GLY A 78 35.44 23.81 -26.54
C GLY A 78 35.41 22.70 -25.48
N SER A 79 34.74 21.58 -25.79
CA SER A 79 34.70 20.36 -24.99
C SER A 79 36.09 19.69 -24.91
N ASP A 80 36.81 19.59 -26.03
CA ASP A 80 38.15 18.98 -26.08
C ASP A 80 39.17 19.75 -25.22
N ARG A 81 39.05 21.08 -25.15
CA ARG A 81 39.89 21.91 -24.26
C ARG A 81 39.58 21.72 -22.78
N ALA A 82 38.30 21.56 -22.42
CA ALA A 82 37.90 21.31 -21.05
C ALA A 82 38.39 19.93 -20.59
N LYS A 83 38.23 18.91 -21.44
CA LYS A 83 38.72 17.54 -21.20
C LYS A 83 40.24 17.51 -21.00
N GLN A 84 41.02 18.09 -21.92
CA GLN A 84 42.49 18.15 -21.78
C GLN A 84 42.97 18.91 -20.53
N ASN A 85 42.26 19.96 -20.12
CA ASN A 85 42.60 20.68 -18.89
C ASN A 85 42.30 19.85 -17.63
N ALA A 86 41.22 19.07 -17.62
CA ALA A 86 40.90 18.16 -16.54
C ALA A 86 41.89 16.99 -16.45
N GLU A 87 42.24 16.39 -17.59
CA GLU A 87 43.27 15.34 -17.69
C GLU A 87 44.63 15.84 -17.22
N LYS A 88 45.00 17.08 -17.59
CA LYS A 88 46.25 17.70 -17.14
C LYS A 88 46.27 17.93 -15.64
N ARG A 89 45.19 18.47 -15.06
CA ARG A 89 45.07 18.64 -13.60
C ARG A 89 45.15 17.30 -12.85
N PHE A 90 44.52 16.26 -13.39
CA PHE A 90 44.61 14.91 -12.84
C PHE A 90 46.04 14.36 -12.90
N ALA A 91 46.70 14.49 -14.05
CA ALA A 91 48.09 14.08 -14.22
C ALA A 91 49.04 14.84 -13.29
N ASP A 92 48.87 16.16 -13.15
CA ASP A 92 49.64 17.00 -12.23
C ASP A 92 49.39 16.61 -10.76
N SER A 93 48.18 16.14 -10.41
CA SER A 93 47.87 15.69 -9.04
C SER A 93 48.41 14.31 -8.66
N LYS A 94 48.85 13.51 -9.64
CA LYS A 94 49.33 12.13 -9.44
C LYS A 94 50.81 11.95 -9.79
N SER A 95 51.47 13.00 -10.28
CA SER A 95 52.86 12.95 -10.76
C SER A 95 53.89 12.64 -9.68
N ASP A 96 53.54 12.87 -8.41
CA ASP A 96 54.44 12.68 -7.27
C ASP A 96 54.48 11.20 -6.82
N GLU A 97 53.45 10.42 -7.13
CA GLU A 97 53.31 9.01 -6.70
C GLU A 97 53.37 8.01 -7.86
N PHE A 98 52.96 8.40 -9.07
CA PHE A 98 52.83 7.49 -10.22
C PHE A 98 53.68 7.93 -11.41
N SER A 99 54.21 6.96 -12.16
CA SER A 99 54.96 7.23 -13.39
C SER A 99 54.05 7.76 -14.51
N LYS A 100 54.64 8.47 -15.48
CA LYS A 100 53.91 8.99 -16.65
C LYS A 100 53.14 7.91 -17.42
N GLN A 101 53.68 6.69 -17.46
CA GLN A 101 53.03 5.57 -18.14
C GLN A 101 51.82 5.06 -17.34
N GLU A 102 51.90 4.99 -16.01
CA GLU A 102 50.77 4.64 -15.15
C GLU A 102 49.68 5.69 -15.24
N ILE A 103 50.02 6.98 -15.20
CA ILE A 103 49.04 8.07 -15.33
C ILE A 103 48.30 7.97 -16.67
N LYS A 104 49.00 7.64 -17.76
CA LYS A 104 48.37 7.39 -19.06
C LYS A 104 47.40 6.20 -18.98
N THR A 105 47.85 5.10 -18.40
CA THR A 105 47.04 3.89 -18.17
C THR A 105 45.79 4.20 -17.34
N MET A 106 45.87 5.04 -16.30
CA MET A 106 44.76 5.47 -15.46
C MET A 106 43.74 6.30 -16.26
N LEU A 107 44.21 7.27 -17.06
CA LEU A 107 43.34 8.10 -17.90
C LEU A 107 42.57 7.25 -18.92
N GLU A 108 43.24 6.27 -19.53
CA GLU A 108 42.60 5.33 -20.46
C GLU A 108 41.55 4.44 -19.77
N ILE A 109 41.78 4.00 -18.52
CA ILE A 109 40.76 3.26 -17.74
C ILE A 109 39.57 4.19 -17.50
N LYS A 110 39.81 5.39 -16.96
CA LYS A 110 38.75 6.35 -16.64
C LYS A 110 37.88 6.67 -17.85
N GLU A 111 38.50 6.94 -19.00
CA GLU A 111 37.78 7.28 -20.23
C GLU A 111 36.88 6.13 -20.70
N LYS A 112 37.37 4.89 -20.68
CA LYS A 112 36.59 3.72 -21.11
C LYS A 112 35.48 3.35 -20.14
N THR A 113 35.68 3.61 -18.85
CA THR A 113 34.80 3.17 -17.78
C THR A 113 33.76 4.20 -17.37
N ASP A 114 33.90 5.46 -17.78
CA ASP A 114 33.13 6.61 -17.28
C ASP A 114 31.61 6.38 -17.30
N THR A 115 31.07 5.92 -18.43
CA THR A 115 29.62 5.70 -18.57
C THR A 115 29.12 4.58 -17.63
N VAL A 116 29.82 3.45 -17.58
CA VAL A 116 29.44 2.28 -16.76
C VAL A 116 29.61 2.59 -15.27
N TYR A 117 30.65 3.35 -14.93
CA TYR A 117 30.90 3.83 -13.58
C TYR A 117 29.71 4.61 -13.01
N TRP A 118 29.16 5.58 -13.74
CA TRP A 118 27.99 6.34 -13.29
C TRP A 118 26.74 5.46 -13.19
N GLN A 119 26.55 4.54 -14.15
CA GLN A 119 25.42 3.61 -14.12
C GLN A 119 25.46 2.64 -12.93
N LEU A 120 26.66 2.20 -12.52
CA LEU A 120 26.84 1.38 -11.32
C LEU A 120 26.63 2.22 -10.06
N MET A 121 27.07 3.47 -10.03
CA MET A 121 26.83 4.38 -8.91
C MET A 121 25.33 4.61 -8.68
N ASP A 122 24.54 4.79 -9.74
CA ASP A 122 23.08 4.89 -9.67
C ASP A 122 22.45 3.56 -9.22
N LEU A 123 22.96 2.43 -9.71
CA LEU A 123 22.49 1.09 -9.32
C LEU A 123 22.70 0.84 -7.82
N TRP A 124 23.84 1.23 -7.26
CA TRP A 124 24.06 1.16 -5.81
C TRP A 124 23.03 2.00 -5.04
N GLY A 125 22.66 3.15 -5.59
CA GLY A 125 21.59 3.99 -5.05
C GLY A 125 20.24 3.30 -5.01
N VAL A 126 19.82 2.73 -6.14
CA VAL A 126 18.56 1.98 -6.23
C VAL A 126 18.60 0.76 -5.32
N PHE A 127 19.65 -0.06 -5.38
CA PHE A 127 19.81 -1.25 -4.56
C PHE A 127 19.71 -0.94 -3.06
N LEU A 128 20.44 0.08 -2.58
CA LEU A 128 20.43 0.47 -1.17
C LEU A 128 19.15 1.21 -0.78
N GLN A 129 18.44 1.86 -1.71
CA GLN A 129 17.09 2.41 -1.48
C GLN A 129 16.05 1.31 -1.41
N THR A 130 16.08 0.32 -2.30
CA THR A 130 15.16 -0.84 -2.25
C THR A 130 15.32 -1.62 -0.95
N VAL A 131 16.56 -1.80 -0.46
CA VAL A 131 16.83 -2.34 0.89
C VAL A 131 16.18 -1.49 1.99
N ARG A 132 16.09 -0.15 1.81
CA ARG A 132 15.41 0.77 2.75
C ARG A 132 13.88 0.75 2.61
N ASP A 133 13.35 0.67 1.39
CA ASP A 133 11.92 0.81 1.07
C ASP A 133 11.12 -0.47 1.29
N THR A 134 11.77 -1.63 1.26
CA THR A 134 11.14 -2.95 1.50
C THR A 134 10.54 -3.08 2.91
N GLU A 135 10.70 -2.08 3.79
CA GLU A 135 10.38 -2.16 5.22
C GLU A 135 9.66 -0.92 5.80
N VAL A 136 8.94 -0.16 4.97
CA VAL A 136 8.14 0.97 5.48
C VAL A 136 6.80 0.45 6.03
N VAL A 137 6.72 0.27 7.36
CA VAL A 137 5.46 0.10 8.11
C VAL A 137 5.08 1.43 8.76
N LEU A 138 3.86 1.89 8.53
CA LEU A 138 3.30 3.09 9.16
C LEU A 138 2.67 2.74 10.52
N GLU A 139 3.31 3.14 11.63
CA GLU A 139 2.65 3.17 12.95
C GLU A 139 2.24 4.60 13.34
N SER A 140 1.01 4.73 13.84
CA SER A 140 0.42 6.00 14.25
C SER A 140 0.61 6.29 15.74
N GLY A 141 1.48 7.24 16.12
CA GLY A 141 1.54 7.82 17.46
C GLY A 141 2.00 9.28 17.51
N HIS A 142 1.36 10.12 18.35
CA HIS A 142 1.58 11.57 18.44
C HIS A 142 2.58 11.98 19.56
N ARG A 143 3.44 12.99 19.31
CA ARG A 143 4.04 13.84 20.37
C ARG A 143 4.01 15.33 20.02
N SER A 144 3.99 16.18 21.04
CA SER A 144 3.96 17.65 20.95
C SER A 144 5.36 18.31 21.01
N GLY A 145 5.63 19.24 20.06
CA GLY A 145 6.64 20.35 20.10
C GLY A 145 8.12 19.95 19.85
N GLN A 146 9.00 20.65 19.11
CA GLN A 146 9.12 21.97 18.42
C GLN A 146 10.09 21.83 17.20
N ASN A 147 10.09 22.65 16.12
CA ASN A 147 10.69 23.99 15.99
C ASN A 147 10.17 24.74 14.73
N LEU A 148 10.05 26.08 14.81
CA LEU A 148 9.60 26.97 13.72
C LEU A 148 10.80 27.42 12.86
N GLU A 149 10.82 27.09 11.57
CA GLU A 149 11.85 27.56 10.63
C GLU A 149 11.42 28.85 9.92
N VAL A 150 12.23 29.91 10.05
CA VAL A 150 11.89 31.27 9.61
C VAL A 150 11.87 31.42 8.07
N SER A 151 12.69 30.65 7.37
CA SER A 151 12.77 30.56 5.90
C SER A 151 11.45 30.09 5.28
N GLU A 152 10.84 29.06 5.88
CA GLU A 152 9.58 28.47 5.43
C GLU A 152 8.38 29.38 5.77
N PHE A 153 8.41 30.05 6.93
CA PHE A 153 7.42 31.08 7.28
C PHE A 153 7.43 32.26 6.28
N VAL A 154 8.61 32.69 5.82
CA VAL A 154 8.74 33.79 4.84
C VAL A 154 8.26 33.38 3.44
N ARG A 155 8.43 32.11 3.05
CA ARG A 155 7.94 31.57 1.77
C ARG A 155 6.41 31.57 1.67
N GLN A 156 5.73 31.35 2.80
CA GLN A 156 4.28 31.23 2.87
C GLN A 156 3.57 32.56 3.17
N LEU A 157 4.33 33.62 3.45
CA LEU A 157 3.82 34.96 3.77
C LEU A 157 2.85 35.55 2.71
N PRO A 158 3.06 35.39 1.39
CA PRO A 158 2.13 35.89 0.37
C PRO A 158 0.76 35.21 0.41
N ASN A 159 0.72 33.93 0.79
CA ASN A 159 -0.52 33.16 0.94
C ASN A 159 -1.20 33.45 2.30
N PHE A 160 -0.43 33.68 3.36
CA PHE A 160 -0.93 34.03 4.69
C PHE A 160 -1.71 35.35 4.72
N LEU A 161 -1.24 36.36 3.99
CA LEU A 161 -1.92 37.67 3.90
C LEU A 161 -3.27 37.59 3.18
N VAL A 162 -3.57 36.47 2.52
CA VAL A 162 -4.81 36.23 1.76
C VAL A 162 -5.74 35.24 2.49
N ASN A 163 -5.22 34.29 3.28
CA ASN A 163 -6.00 33.32 4.05
C ASN A 163 -5.33 32.96 5.40
N PRO A 164 -5.68 33.64 6.52
CA PRO A 164 -5.04 33.43 7.81
C PRO A 164 -5.36 32.08 8.50
N ASP A 165 -6.42 31.38 8.08
CA ASP A 165 -6.89 30.14 8.75
C ASP A 165 -6.13 28.87 8.31
N GLN A 166 -5.18 28.95 7.37
CA GLN A 166 -4.47 27.78 6.83
C GLN A 166 -3.10 27.49 7.47
N LEU A 167 -2.70 28.22 8.52
CA LEU A 167 -1.38 28.04 9.14
C LEU A 167 -1.34 26.86 10.14
N ARG A 168 -0.69 25.76 9.76
CA ARG A 168 -0.31 24.65 10.64
C ARG A 168 1.00 24.98 11.39
N ILE A 169 0.95 25.89 12.36
CA ILE A 169 2.13 26.26 13.19
C ILE A 169 2.48 25.15 14.21
N PHE A 170 1.63 24.14 14.34
CA PHE A 170 1.93 22.91 15.09
C PHE A 170 1.62 21.70 14.21
N SER A 171 2.67 21.06 13.67
CA SER A 171 2.54 19.73 13.08
C SER A 171 2.34 18.71 14.21
N ARG A 172 1.20 18.01 14.22
CA ARG A 172 1.11 16.68 14.84
C ARG A 172 1.80 15.71 13.89
N ARG A 173 3.08 15.42 14.13
CA ARG A 173 3.78 14.32 13.44
C ARG A 173 3.38 13.01 14.11
N LEU A 174 2.96 12.04 13.30
CA LEU A 174 3.17 10.64 13.65
C LEU A 174 4.68 10.44 13.75
N ILE A 175 5.16 9.92 14.86
CA ILE A 175 6.56 9.49 14.92
C ILE A 175 6.61 8.16 14.18
N GLU A 176 7.30 8.13 13.04
CA GLU A 176 7.92 6.90 12.55
C GLU A 176 8.94 6.47 13.61
N GLN A 177 8.51 5.68 14.59
CA GLN A 177 9.45 4.95 15.40
C GLN A 177 9.76 3.66 14.65
N ALA A 178 10.90 3.68 13.97
CA ALA A 178 11.58 2.50 13.49
C ALA A 178 11.59 1.43 14.59
N LYS A 179 10.70 0.44 14.49
CA LYS A 179 10.89 -0.83 15.17
C LYS A 179 11.88 -1.60 14.30
N GLU A 180 12.99 -2.06 14.90
CA GLU A 180 13.97 -2.90 14.22
C GLU A 180 13.30 -4.21 13.79
N SER A 181 12.76 -4.22 12.57
CA SER A 181 12.95 -5.37 11.71
C SER A 181 14.41 -5.36 11.28
N THR A 182 14.99 -6.54 11.14
CA THR A 182 16.44 -6.74 11.11
C THR A 182 17.05 -6.19 9.82
N ARG A 183 17.41 -4.90 9.87
CA ARG A 183 18.16 -4.18 8.85
C ARG A 183 19.59 -4.70 8.81
N PRO A 184 20.18 -4.99 7.63
CA PRO A 184 21.61 -5.18 7.57
C PRO A 184 22.30 -3.85 7.85
N LYS A 185 22.85 -3.73 9.06
CA LYS A 185 23.72 -2.63 9.49
C LYS A 185 25.01 -2.59 8.67
N GLN A 186 25.38 -3.71 8.04
CA GLN A 186 26.61 -3.86 7.26
C GLN A 186 26.42 -4.67 5.96
N ILE A 187 27.15 -4.28 4.91
CA ILE A 187 27.33 -5.07 3.69
C ILE A 187 28.83 -5.28 3.46
N GLU A 188 29.21 -6.54 3.22
CA GLU A 188 30.58 -6.96 2.97
C GLU A 188 30.75 -7.40 1.52
N LEU A 189 31.56 -6.66 0.76
CA LEU A 189 31.87 -6.97 -0.62
C LEU A 189 33.31 -7.50 -0.74
N PHE A 190 33.45 -8.74 -1.17
CA PHE A 190 34.72 -9.39 -1.45
C PHE A 190 34.91 -9.48 -2.97
N LEU A 191 35.93 -8.82 -3.50
CA LEU A 191 36.36 -8.96 -4.89
C LEU A 191 37.60 -9.85 -4.94
N VAL A 192 37.46 -11.06 -5.46
CA VAL A 192 38.56 -12.02 -5.67
C VAL A 192 39.02 -11.89 -7.12
N VAL A 193 40.32 -11.72 -7.37
CA VAL A 193 40.85 -11.27 -8.65
C VAL A 193 42.01 -12.16 -9.09
N ASP A 194 41.96 -12.63 -10.34
CA ASP A 194 42.99 -13.48 -10.90
C ASP A 194 44.27 -12.70 -11.25
N LEU A 195 45.38 -13.07 -10.59
CA LEU A 195 46.73 -12.55 -10.85
C LEU A 195 47.70 -13.64 -11.31
N SER A 196 47.18 -14.81 -11.68
CA SER A 196 47.97 -15.96 -12.09
C SER A 196 48.74 -15.73 -13.40
N GLY A 197 49.61 -16.66 -13.72
CA GLY A 197 50.45 -16.66 -14.92
C GLY A 197 49.68 -16.88 -16.23
N SER A 198 48.43 -17.36 -16.18
CA SER A 198 47.54 -17.52 -17.35
C SER A 198 46.95 -16.18 -17.83
N MET A 199 47.00 -15.16 -16.97
CA MET A 199 46.52 -13.81 -17.25
C MET A 199 47.49 -13.03 -18.15
N ASP A 200 47.17 -12.96 -19.44
CA ASP A 200 47.88 -12.12 -20.40
C ASP A 200 47.59 -10.61 -20.20
N ALA A 201 48.33 -9.75 -20.92
CA ALA A 201 48.21 -8.30 -20.80
C ALA A 201 46.80 -7.76 -21.15
N GLN A 202 46.05 -8.43 -22.02
CA GLN A 202 44.71 -8.02 -22.41
C GLN A 202 43.69 -8.38 -21.34
N LYS A 203 43.75 -9.61 -20.81
CA LYS A 203 42.93 -10.06 -19.69
C LYS A 203 43.17 -9.19 -18.45
N ARG A 204 44.44 -8.94 -18.10
CA ARG A 204 44.80 -8.04 -16.99
C ARG A 204 44.21 -6.64 -17.18
N ARG A 205 44.22 -6.12 -18.41
CA ARG A 205 43.64 -4.82 -18.71
C ARG A 205 42.12 -4.80 -18.52
N ALA A 206 41.43 -5.83 -18.98
CA ALA A 206 40.00 -6.00 -18.76
C ALA A 206 39.65 -6.12 -17.26
N THR A 207 40.46 -6.86 -16.49
CA THR A 207 40.33 -6.96 -15.03
C THR A 207 40.51 -5.61 -14.35
N GLN A 208 41.51 -4.81 -14.76
CA GLN A 208 41.70 -3.45 -14.24
C GLN A 208 40.48 -2.56 -14.50
N GLU A 209 39.90 -2.63 -15.70
CA GLU A 209 38.71 -1.84 -16.07
C GLU A 209 37.48 -2.25 -15.25
N ALA A 210 37.22 -3.55 -15.10
CA ALA A 210 36.09 -4.08 -14.32
C ALA A 210 36.21 -3.81 -12.81
N VAL A 211 37.38 -4.11 -12.21
CA VAL A 211 37.62 -3.90 -10.77
C VAL A 211 37.59 -2.41 -10.44
N TYR A 212 38.14 -1.55 -11.30
CA TYR A 212 38.07 -0.09 -11.12
C TYR A 212 36.63 0.41 -11.10
N CYS A 213 35.80 0.00 -12.09
CA CYS A 213 34.38 0.36 -12.14
C CYS A 213 33.65 -0.03 -10.86
N LEU A 214 33.78 -1.30 -10.44
CA LEU A 214 33.04 -1.84 -9.29
C LEU A 214 33.46 -1.16 -7.99
N ALA A 215 34.75 -1.13 -7.70
CA ALA A 215 35.28 -0.55 -6.47
C ALA A 215 35.04 0.97 -6.42
N LYS A 216 35.35 1.70 -7.49
CA LYS A 216 35.25 3.17 -7.48
C LYS A 216 33.80 3.65 -7.43
N SER A 217 32.87 2.99 -8.11
CA SER A 217 31.44 3.36 -8.08
C SER A 217 30.84 3.22 -6.68
N LEU A 218 31.17 2.12 -5.97
CA LEU A 218 30.70 1.88 -4.61
C LEU A 218 31.31 2.88 -3.61
N LEU A 219 32.63 3.09 -3.68
CA LEU A 219 33.33 4.06 -2.83
C LEU A 219 32.79 5.49 -3.03
N GLN A 220 32.53 5.88 -4.28
CA GLN A 220 31.95 7.20 -4.57
C GLN A 220 30.51 7.31 -4.06
N TYR A 221 29.69 6.27 -4.22
CA TYR A 221 28.32 6.26 -3.70
C TYR A 221 28.28 6.44 -2.18
N GLN A 222 29.13 5.72 -1.45
CA GLN A 222 29.24 5.83 0.01
C GLN A 222 29.65 7.25 0.43
N GLN A 223 30.57 7.86 -0.30
CA GLN A 223 31.00 9.25 -0.05
C GLN A 223 29.85 10.23 -0.28
N ASN A 224 29.15 10.13 -1.41
CA ASN A 224 28.03 11.02 -1.74
C ASN A 224 26.90 10.88 -0.70
N SER A 225 26.62 9.65 -0.26
CA SER A 225 25.61 9.36 0.77
C SER A 225 25.98 9.97 2.12
N ARG A 226 27.26 9.97 2.50
CA ARG A 226 27.75 10.63 3.74
C ARG A 226 27.65 12.16 3.65
N LEU A 227 27.96 12.75 2.50
CA LEU A 227 27.90 14.20 2.28
C LEU A 227 26.46 14.75 2.27
N GLN A 228 25.47 13.90 1.98
CA GLN A 228 24.05 14.24 1.94
C GLN A 228 23.30 13.97 3.26
N ALA A 229 23.95 13.34 4.24
CA ALA A 229 23.36 13.06 5.54
C ALA A 229 23.42 14.33 6.43
N ASP A 230 22.44 15.21 6.28
CA ASP A 230 22.32 16.45 7.08
C ASP A 230 21.84 16.20 8.54
N ASP A 231 21.44 14.97 8.89
CA ASP A 231 20.93 14.59 10.23
C ASP A 231 21.75 13.44 10.87
N PRO A 232 22.37 13.63 12.05
CA PRO A 232 23.13 12.61 12.76
C PRO A 232 22.32 11.40 13.24
N THR A 233 21.00 11.39 13.07
CA THR A 233 20.12 10.24 13.40
C THR A 233 19.86 9.28 12.24
N THR A 234 20.33 9.59 11.02
CA THR A 234 20.16 8.71 9.85
C THR A 234 21.09 7.51 9.94
N GLU A 235 20.55 6.31 10.11
CA GLU A 235 21.32 5.06 10.18
C GLU A 235 21.93 4.73 8.80
N ILE A 236 23.24 4.90 8.64
CA ILE A 236 23.95 4.64 7.38
C ILE A 236 24.38 3.16 7.34
N ILE A 237 23.99 2.44 6.28
CA ILE A 237 24.48 1.08 6.01
C ILE A 237 26.00 1.12 5.83
N ARG A 238 26.73 0.36 6.64
CA ARG A 238 28.20 0.29 6.59
C ARG A 238 28.65 -0.60 5.43
N LEU A 239 29.50 -0.09 4.56
CA LEU A 239 30.08 -0.85 3.46
C LEU A 239 31.53 -1.22 3.78
N ASN A 240 31.86 -2.49 3.59
CA ASN A 240 33.21 -3.01 3.70
C ASN A 240 33.63 -3.62 2.36
N LEU A 241 34.70 -3.11 1.75
CA LEU A 241 35.22 -3.60 0.47
C LEU A 241 36.59 -4.24 0.70
N ARG A 242 36.76 -5.48 0.27
CA ARG A 242 38.05 -6.19 0.27
C ARG A 242 38.38 -6.67 -1.14
N VAL A 243 39.62 -6.49 -1.57
CA VAL A 243 40.10 -6.92 -2.90
C VAL A 243 41.27 -7.88 -2.73
N LEU A 244 41.05 -9.15 -3.06
CA LEU A 244 42.03 -10.23 -2.93
C LEU A 244 42.52 -10.68 -4.29
N GLY A 245 43.84 -10.75 -4.49
CA GLY A 245 44.46 -11.35 -5.66
C GLY A 245 44.85 -12.80 -5.43
N PHE A 246 44.67 -13.69 -6.41
CA PHE A 246 45.05 -15.10 -6.30
C PHE A 246 46.09 -15.54 -7.35
N GLY A 247 46.84 -16.61 -7.02
CA GLY A 247 47.84 -17.24 -7.87
C GLY A 247 48.43 -18.52 -7.24
N ASP A 248 49.74 -18.58 -6.97
CA ASP A 248 50.34 -19.61 -6.08
C ASP A 248 50.07 -19.31 -4.59
N ARG A 249 49.60 -18.11 -4.28
CA ARG A 249 49.26 -17.60 -2.95
C ARG A 249 48.14 -16.56 -3.03
N SER A 250 47.48 -16.27 -1.90
CA SER A 250 46.54 -15.14 -1.75
C SER A 250 47.28 -13.85 -1.36
N GLU A 251 46.90 -12.69 -1.93
CA GLU A 251 47.44 -11.38 -1.57
C GLU A 251 46.32 -10.33 -1.46
N ASP A 252 46.28 -9.57 -0.36
CA ASP A 252 45.33 -8.46 -0.21
C ASP A 252 45.82 -7.22 -0.97
N LEU A 253 45.09 -6.86 -2.03
CA LEU A 253 45.48 -5.79 -2.95
C LEU A 253 45.01 -4.42 -2.48
N LEU A 254 43.95 -4.35 -1.67
CA LEU A 254 43.44 -3.11 -1.09
C LEU A 254 43.70 -3.14 0.42
N LEU A 255 44.99 -3.07 0.78
CA LEU A 255 45.46 -3.11 2.17
C LEU A 255 44.68 -2.15 3.04
N ARG A 256 44.06 -2.69 4.10
CA ARG A 256 43.31 -1.91 5.10
C ARG A 256 44.26 -1.13 6.00
N SER A 257 43.84 0.05 6.44
CA SER A 257 44.58 0.76 7.47
C SER A 257 44.37 0.12 8.85
N PRO A 258 45.25 0.38 9.83
CA PRO A 258 45.13 -0.18 11.17
C PRO A 258 43.78 0.14 11.85
N ASN A 259 43.16 1.26 11.48
CA ASN A 259 41.83 1.63 12.00
C ASN A 259 40.73 0.78 11.35
N GLU A 260 40.80 0.56 10.02
CA GLU A 260 39.86 -0.27 9.26
C GLU A 260 39.92 -1.75 9.69
N GLU A 261 41.10 -2.28 10.02
CA GLU A 261 41.26 -3.65 10.56
C GLU A 261 40.59 -3.85 11.92
N ASN A 262 40.65 -2.82 12.78
CA ASN A 262 40.05 -2.86 14.12
C ASN A 262 38.53 -2.64 14.12
N GLN A 263 38.01 -1.83 13.20
CA GLN A 263 36.59 -1.46 13.16
C GLN A 263 35.77 -2.29 12.17
N GLY A 264 36.41 -2.90 11.16
CA GLY A 264 35.75 -3.79 10.21
C GLY A 264 34.97 -3.08 9.09
N PHE A 265 35.20 -1.78 8.86
CA PHE A 265 34.62 -0.98 7.78
C PHE A 265 35.45 0.29 7.51
N LEU A 266 35.22 0.96 6.37
CA LEU A 266 35.98 2.13 5.91
C LEU A 266 35.54 3.42 6.63
N GLU A 267 36.30 3.89 7.64
CA GLU A 267 36.05 5.18 8.32
C GLU A 267 37.32 6.05 8.46
N THR A 268 37.16 7.36 8.22
CA THR A 268 38.08 8.48 8.58
C THR A 268 39.38 8.74 7.80
N GLU A 269 39.54 8.21 6.58
CA GLU A 269 40.66 8.61 5.70
C GLU A 269 40.30 9.77 4.75
N ASP A 270 41.30 10.55 4.34
CA ASP A 270 41.17 11.51 3.24
C ASP A 270 40.79 10.74 1.97
N GLN A 271 39.75 11.19 1.25
CA GLN A 271 39.33 10.58 0.00
C GLN A 271 40.49 10.42 -0.99
N ALA A 272 41.44 11.36 -0.96
CA ALA A 272 42.64 11.29 -1.79
C ALA A 272 43.49 10.04 -1.49
N GLU A 273 43.54 9.60 -0.23
CA GLU A 273 44.31 8.45 0.24
C GLU A 273 43.65 7.13 -0.16
N ILE A 274 42.34 6.98 0.03
CA ILE A 274 41.58 5.80 -0.43
C ILE A 274 41.64 5.69 -1.96
N ASP A 275 41.48 6.81 -2.68
CA ASP A 275 41.60 6.83 -4.14
C ASP A 275 43.03 6.45 -4.58
N ASN A 276 44.06 6.88 -3.84
CA ASN A 276 45.43 6.49 -4.09
C ASN A 276 45.66 4.99 -3.83
N ARG A 277 45.16 4.44 -2.72
CA ARG A 277 45.22 3.00 -2.41
C ARG A 277 44.57 2.18 -3.51
N LEU A 278 43.36 2.56 -3.94
CA LEU A 278 42.68 1.90 -5.07
C LEU A 278 43.53 1.95 -6.34
N TRP A 279 44.13 3.09 -6.69
CA TRP A 279 44.97 3.18 -7.87
C TRP A 279 46.23 2.32 -7.78
N HIS A 280 46.84 2.19 -6.60
CA HIS A 280 47.93 1.23 -6.38
C HIS A 280 47.45 -0.21 -6.60
N SER A 281 46.28 -0.60 -6.05
CA SER A 281 45.67 -1.92 -6.29
C SER A 281 45.43 -2.17 -7.79
N ILE A 282 44.88 -1.19 -8.51
CA ILE A 282 44.62 -1.31 -9.95
C ILE A 282 45.93 -1.42 -10.75
N MET A 283 46.99 -0.69 -10.37
CA MET A 283 48.30 -0.83 -11.01
C MET A 283 48.94 -2.19 -10.70
N ASP A 284 48.78 -2.69 -9.48
CA ASP A 284 49.26 -4.00 -9.06
C ASP A 284 48.61 -5.13 -9.87
N ILE A 285 47.30 -5.07 -10.14
CA ILE A 285 46.61 -6.04 -11.02
C ILE A 285 47.27 -6.13 -12.40
N GLY A 286 47.74 -4.99 -12.93
CA GLY A 286 48.38 -4.91 -14.24
C GLY A 286 49.83 -5.41 -14.27
N LYS A 287 50.50 -5.55 -13.12
CA LYS A 287 51.95 -5.76 -13.04
C LYS A 287 52.38 -6.98 -12.23
N LYS A 288 51.68 -7.30 -11.12
CA LYS A 288 52.01 -8.41 -10.22
C LYS A 288 51.56 -9.73 -10.83
N SER A 289 52.44 -10.72 -10.85
CA SER A 289 52.10 -12.10 -11.19
C SER A 289 52.35 -12.96 -9.97
N LEU A 290 51.33 -13.70 -9.54
CA LEU A 290 51.39 -14.56 -8.37
C LEU A 290 51.70 -16.01 -8.70
N GLY A 291 52.02 -16.34 -9.97
CA GLY A 291 52.45 -17.68 -10.37
C GLY A 291 51.31 -18.58 -10.84
N GLY A 292 51.08 -19.73 -10.21
CA GLY A 292 50.03 -20.70 -10.58
C GLY A 292 48.60 -20.17 -10.50
N THR A 293 47.63 -21.05 -10.75
CA THR A 293 46.20 -20.71 -10.89
C THR A 293 45.38 -21.34 -9.74
N ARG A 294 45.77 -21.09 -8.47
CA ARG A 294 45.07 -21.63 -7.28
C ARG A 294 44.20 -20.56 -6.66
N ASP A 295 42.94 -20.55 -7.07
CA ASP A 295 41.87 -19.71 -6.53
C ASP A 295 41.35 -20.18 -5.15
N SER A 296 41.54 -21.47 -4.80
CA SER A 296 41.04 -22.06 -3.55
C SER A 296 41.57 -21.37 -2.30
N GLU A 297 42.80 -20.85 -2.32
CA GLU A 297 43.41 -20.19 -1.15
C GLU A 297 42.73 -18.86 -0.80
N SER A 298 42.46 -18.01 -1.81
CA SER A 298 41.77 -16.73 -1.60
C SER A 298 40.29 -16.94 -1.27
N LEU A 299 39.62 -17.92 -1.88
CA LEU A 299 38.25 -18.28 -1.51
C LEU A 299 38.17 -18.84 -0.08
N GLN A 300 39.17 -19.62 0.35
CA GLN A 300 39.25 -20.11 1.72
C GLN A 300 39.49 -18.97 2.72
N GLU A 301 40.22 -17.93 2.32
CA GLU A 301 40.41 -16.73 3.14
C GLU A 301 39.10 -15.96 3.32
N VAL A 302 38.30 -15.82 2.27
CA VAL A 302 36.93 -15.27 2.35
C VAL A 302 36.06 -16.11 3.28
N LEU A 303 36.08 -17.44 3.15
CA LEU A 303 35.31 -18.32 4.02
C LEU A 303 35.73 -18.21 5.50
N ARG A 304 37.04 -18.12 5.78
CA ARG A 304 37.55 -17.91 7.16
C ARG A 304 37.07 -16.59 7.76
N ASP A 305 37.01 -15.52 6.95
CA ASP A 305 36.47 -14.23 7.40
C ASP A 305 34.98 -14.33 7.73
N LEU A 306 34.20 -15.02 6.88
CA LEU A 306 32.77 -15.24 7.09
C LEU A 306 32.46 -16.18 8.26
N ASP A 307 33.36 -17.13 8.56
CA ASP A 307 33.22 -18.09 9.67
C ASP A 307 33.64 -17.53 11.03
N ARG A 308 34.08 -16.28 11.10
CA ARG A 308 34.36 -15.65 12.39
C ARG A 308 33.06 -15.57 13.22
N PRO A 309 33.11 -15.87 14.54
CA PRO A 309 31.90 -15.90 15.37
C PRO A 309 31.10 -14.59 15.34
N ASP A 310 31.77 -13.44 15.36
CA ASP A 310 31.14 -12.13 15.27
C ASP A 310 30.39 -11.90 13.94
N LYS A 311 30.92 -12.45 12.84
CA LYS A 311 30.31 -12.37 11.51
C LYS A 311 29.16 -13.34 11.34
N GLN A 312 29.29 -14.56 11.87
CA GLN A 312 28.18 -15.52 11.88
C GLN A 312 27.00 -15.02 12.72
N ASP A 313 27.25 -14.43 13.89
CA ASP A 313 26.22 -13.84 14.74
C ASP A 313 25.53 -12.64 14.06
N GLN A 314 26.30 -11.75 13.41
CA GLN A 314 25.77 -10.64 12.62
C GLN A 314 24.91 -11.11 11.45
N MET A 315 25.36 -12.12 10.69
CA MET A 315 24.59 -12.68 9.58
C MET A 315 23.34 -13.44 10.05
N ALA A 316 23.40 -14.14 11.19
CA ALA A 316 22.26 -14.83 11.78
C ALA A 316 21.20 -13.85 12.32
N ALA A 317 21.64 -12.72 12.88
CA ALA A 317 20.79 -11.59 13.27
C ALA A 317 20.26 -10.77 12.08
N LYS A 318 20.69 -11.11 10.84
CA LYS A 318 20.41 -10.37 9.59
C LYS A 318 20.96 -8.91 9.62
N ASP A 319 21.93 -8.64 10.49
CA ASP A 319 22.64 -7.36 10.60
C ASP A 319 23.77 -7.22 9.54
N SER A 320 24.19 -8.30 8.88
CA SER A 320 25.21 -8.26 7.81
C SER A 320 24.83 -9.10 6.58
N VAL A 321 25.14 -8.59 5.38
CA VAL A 321 25.04 -9.31 4.10
C VAL A 321 26.40 -9.36 3.42
N ALA A 322 26.84 -10.54 3.00
CA ALA A 322 28.11 -10.73 2.29
C ALA A 322 27.89 -11.06 0.80
N VAL A 323 28.63 -10.38 -0.07
CA VAL A 323 28.65 -10.57 -1.52
C VAL A 323 30.09 -10.84 -1.94
N VAL A 324 30.33 -11.97 -2.58
CA VAL A 324 31.64 -12.43 -3.05
C VAL A 324 31.61 -12.50 -4.56
N ILE A 325 32.52 -11.80 -5.22
CA ILE A 325 32.63 -11.75 -6.69
C ILE A 325 34.04 -12.16 -7.08
N GLU A 326 34.18 -13.27 -7.79
CA GLU A 326 35.46 -13.66 -8.39
C GLU A 326 35.55 -13.14 -9.83
N VAL A 327 36.66 -12.50 -10.20
CA VAL A 327 36.96 -12.02 -11.55
C VAL A 327 38.19 -12.77 -12.08
N THR A 328 37.98 -13.67 -13.04
CA THR A 328 38.96 -14.69 -13.45
C THR A 328 38.92 -14.96 -14.95
N ASP A 329 39.98 -15.52 -15.55
CA ASP A 329 39.91 -16.06 -16.91
C ASP A 329 39.27 -17.46 -16.99
N GLY A 330 39.07 -18.08 -15.83
CA GLY A 330 38.38 -19.34 -15.62
C GLY A 330 39.28 -20.58 -15.59
N GLU A 331 40.61 -20.41 -15.59
CA GLU A 331 41.55 -21.51 -15.36
C GLU A 331 41.86 -21.69 -13.88
N THR A 332 41.74 -22.91 -13.38
CA THR A 332 42.21 -23.26 -12.03
C THR A 332 42.72 -24.70 -11.97
N THR A 333 43.76 -24.93 -11.17
CA THR A 333 44.27 -26.29 -10.87
C THR A 333 43.53 -26.95 -9.71
N THR A 334 42.68 -26.21 -9.01
CA THR A 334 42.00 -26.60 -7.77
C THR A 334 40.47 -26.60 -7.91
N ALA A 335 39.94 -26.74 -9.14
CA ALA A 335 38.51 -26.61 -9.43
C ALA A 335 37.56 -27.33 -8.45
N SER A 336 37.83 -28.59 -8.10
CA SER A 336 36.99 -29.34 -7.17
C SER A 336 37.05 -28.81 -5.73
N GLU A 337 38.21 -28.33 -5.29
CA GLU A 337 38.39 -27.72 -3.98
C GLU A 337 37.70 -26.36 -3.91
N SER A 338 37.91 -25.51 -4.92
CA SER A 338 37.26 -24.20 -5.05
C SER A 338 35.73 -24.32 -5.10
N ALA A 339 35.19 -25.30 -5.82
CA ALA A 339 33.75 -25.58 -5.84
C ALA A 339 33.18 -25.94 -4.45
N ALA A 340 33.93 -26.72 -3.65
CA ALA A 340 33.52 -27.08 -2.29
C ALA A 340 33.53 -25.87 -1.34
N ILE A 341 34.49 -24.97 -1.51
CA ILE A 341 34.60 -23.73 -0.74
C ILE A 341 33.45 -22.77 -1.11
N VAL A 342 33.20 -22.55 -2.40
CA VAL A 342 32.06 -21.72 -2.89
C VAL A 342 30.73 -22.26 -2.36
N LYS A 343 30.54 -23.59 -2.36
CA LYS A 343 29.35 -24.21 -1.77
C LYS A 343 29.22 -23.92 -0.27
N SER A 344 30.33 -23.92 0.46
CA SER A 344 30.36 -23.61 1.89
C SER A 344 30.03 -22.14 2.17
N ILE A 345 30.63 -21.21 1.41
CA ILE A 345 30.32 -19.78 1.47
C ILE A 345 28.81 -19.56 1.27
N ARG A 346 28.22 -20.15 0.21
CA ARG A 346 26.81 -19.94 -0.14
C ARG A 346 25.81 -20.62 0.82
N SER A 347 26.28 -21.57 1.62
CA SER A 347 25.48 -22.20 2.67
C SER A 347 25.21 -21.26 3.85
N ASN A 348 25.95 -20.15 3.96
CA ASN A 348 25.68 -19.12 4.94
C ASN A 348 24.41 -18.31 4.55
N PRO A 349 23.43 -18.12 5.47
CA PRO A 349 22.15 -17.47 5.16
C PRO A 349 22.29 -16.07 4.55
N GLY A 350 23.29 -15.30 4.98
CA GLY A 350 23.55 -13.92 4.53
C GLY A 350 24.62 -13.77 3.44
N ALA A 351 25.23 -14.86 2.95
CA ALA A 351 26.31 -14.79 1.97
C ALA A 351 25.91 -15.23 0.55
N HIS A 352 26.47 -14.54 -0.44
CA HIS A 352 26.23 -14.71 -1.86
C HIS A 352 27.57 -14.72 -2.60
N ALA A 353 27.74 -15.62 -3.56
CA ALA A 353 28.98 -15.74 -4.31
C ALA A 353 28.69 -15.90 -5.81
N CYS A 354 29.42 -15.19 -6.66
CA CYS A 354 29.31 -15.23 -8.12
C CYS A 354 30.70 -15.17 -8.79
N GLY A 355 30.87 -15.88 -9.90
CA GLY A 355 32.07 -15.81 -10.74
C GLY A 355 31.83 -14.98 -11.99
N ILE A 356 32.80 -14.17 -12.40
CA ILE A 356 32.83 -13.37 -13.62
C ILE A 356 34.04 -13.81 -14.45
N ARG A 357 33.77 -14.46 -15.57
CA ARG A 357 34.79 -14.91 -16.52
C ARG A 357 35.15 -13.80 -17.50
N ILE A 358 36.44 -13.51 -17.62
CA ILE A 358 37.03 -12.60 -18.60
C ILE A 358 37.67 -13.41 -19.73
N PRO A 359 37.01 -13.53 -20.90
CA PRO A 359 37.53 -14.33 -22.01
C PRO A 359 38.68 -13.65 -22.77
N GLY A 360 38.90 -12.34 -22.61
CA GLY A 360 39.88 -11.56 -23.37
C GLY A 360 39.60 -10.04 -23.37
N LEU A 361 39.92 -9.35 -24.47
CA LEU A 361 39.79 -7.89 -24.59
C LEU A 361 38.32 -7.43 -24.59
N LEU A 362 37.98 -6.47 -23.73
CA LEU A 362 36.66 -5.81 -23.71
C LEU A 362 36.66 -4.68 -24.77
N SER A 363 36.40 -4.99 -26.05
CA SER A 363 36.35 -3.97 -27.11
C SER A 363 34.97 -3.31 -27.22
N SER A 364 34.92 -1.97 -27.28
CA SER A 364 33.73 -1.18 -27.63
C SER A 364 33.60 -0.88 -29.14
N ASP A 365 34.53 -1.35 -29.98
CA ASP A 365 34.53 -1.09 -31.42
C ASP A 365 33.74 -2.15 -32.20
N THR A 366 32.45 -1.92 -32.39
CA THR A 366 31.74 -2.50 -33.55
C THR A 366 32.12 -1.71 -34.81
N PRO A 367 32.62 -2.34 -35.89
CA PRO A 367 32.79 -1.64 -37.15
C PRO A 367 31.41 -1.18 -37.63
N ARG A 368 31.29 0.11 -38.01
CA ARG A 368 30.09 0.65 -38.67
C ARG A 368 29.79 -0.18 -39.93
N VAL A 369 28.82 -1.09 -39.83
CA VAL A 369 28.21 -1.76 -40.98
C VAL A 369 27.36 -0.71 -41.72
N PRO A 370 27.48 -0.57 -43.05
CA PRO A 370 26.62 0.33 -43.82
C PRO A 370 25.16 -0.11 -43.69
N ARG A 371 24.26 0.85 -43.46
CA ARG A 371 22.82 0.64 -43.40
C ARG A 371 22.30 0.00 -44.69
N SER A 372 22.04 -1.30 -44.65
CA SER A 372 20.93 -1.95 -45.35
C SER A 372 20.83 -3.42 -44.92
N GLN A 373 19.61 -3.80 -44.53
CA GLN A 373 19.10 -5.13 -44.16
C GLN A 373 19.09 -5.44 -42.66
N GLU A 374 17.89 -5.82 -42.23
CA GLU A 374 17.47 -6.24 -40.89
C GLU A 374 18.43 -7.30 -40.34
N VAL A 375 18.83 -7.15 -39.07
CA VAL A 375 19.47 -8.19 -38.30
C VAL A 375 18.72 -8.35 -36.98
N ASP A 376 18.37 -9.61 -36.76
CA ASP A 376 17.76 -10.26 -35.62
C ASP A 376 18.27 -9.80 -34.24
N THR A 377 17.32 -9.86 -33.30
CA THR A 377 17.42 -10.12 -31.85
C THR A 377 18.78 -9.90 -31.17
N ALA A 378 18.80 -8.97 -30.22
CA ALA A 378 19.85 -8.87 -29.21
C ALA A 378 19.96 -10.20 -28.43
N ALA A 379 21.05 -10.94 -28.65
CA ALA A 379 21.33 -12.18 -27.93
C ALA A 379 21.60 -11.91 -26.44
N GLU A 380 20.96 -12.71 -25.59
CA GLU A 380 21.10 -12.76 -24.13
C GLU A 380 22.55 -13.05 -23.69
N PRO A 381 22.96 -12.70 -22.45
CA PRO A 381 24.21 -13.17 -21.88
C PRO A 381 24.17 -14.71 -21.76
N GLU A 382 25.04 -15.42 -22.48
CA GLU A 382 25.17 -16.88 -22.40
C GLU A 382 25.59 -17.31 -20.97
N ILE A 383 24.70 -18.02 -20.27
CA ILE A 383 25.07 -18.82 -19.09
C ILE A 383 26.05 -19.89 -19.57
N LEU A 384 27.26 -19.91 -19.00
CA LEU A 384 28.32 -20.82 -19.42
C LEU A 384 27.97 -22.28 -19.05
N SER A 385 28.12 -23.20 -20.00
CA SER A 385 27.94 -24.64 -19.80
C SER A 385 28.85 -25.19 -18.68
N GLU A 386 28.42 -26.23 -17.95
CA GLU A 386 29.17 -26.89 -16.86
C GLU A 386 30.54 -27.50 -17.28
N SER A 387 30.90 -27.49 -18.58
CA SER A 387 32.16 -28.03 -19.06
C SER A 387 33.33 -27.04 -18.89
N GLY A 388 34.36 -27.44 -18.13
CA GLY A 388 35.60 -26.67 -17.90
C GLY A 388 35.80 -26.26 -16.43
N ALA A 389 37.00 -25.84 -16.04
CA ALA A 389 37.34 -25.52 -14.64
C ALA A 389 36.43 -24.44 -14.03
N PHE A 390 36.15 -23.35 -14.75
CA PHE A 390 35.20 -22.33 -14.33
C PHE A 390 33.77 -22.85 -14.14
N GLY A 391 33.29 -23.69 -15.06
CA GLY A 391 31.96 -24.31 -14.96
C GLY A 391 31.83 -25.26 -13.76
N ILE A 392 32.91 -25.95 -13.40
CA ILE A 392 32.96 -26.80 -12.19
C ILE A 392 32.86 -25.97 -10.91
N VAL A 393 33.52 -24.80 -10.86
CA VAL A 393 33.55 -23.94 -9.66
C VAL A 393 32.25 -23.15 -9.51
N TRP A 394 31.77 -22.54 -10.59
CA TRP A 394 30.71 -21.53 -10.54
C TRP A 394 29.37 -21.99 -11.11
N GLY A 395 29.34 -23.00 -12.00
CA GLY A 395 28.11 -23.54 -12.60
C GLY A 395 27.21 -22.45 -13.18
N GLU A 396 25.91 -22.50 -12.86
CA GLU A 396 24.91 -21.49 -13.24
C GLU A 396 25.11 -20.10 -12.58
N HIS A 397 26.02 -20.00 -11.60
CA HIS A 397 26.39 -18.77 -10.91
C HIS A 397 27.67 -18.13 -11.49
N GLY A 398 28.11 -18.61 -12.66
CA GLY A 398 29.17 -18.03 -13.46
C GLY A 398 28.61 -17.17 -14.58
N GLN A 399 29.13 -15.95 -14.73
CA GLN A 399 28.76 -14.99 -15.77
C GLN A 399 29.96 -14.69 -16.67
N GLN A 400 29.72 -14.35 -17.94
CA GLN A 400 30.78 -13.95 -18.87
C GLN A 400 30.76 -12.45 -19.14
N LEU A 401 31.87 -11.77 -18.90
CA LEU A 401 32.01 -10.34 -19.20
C LEU A 401 32.57 -10.14 -20.60
N THR A 402 31.69 -9.97 -21.60
CA THR A 402 32.11 -9.79 -23.01
C THR A 402 32.39 -8.33 -23.39
N SER A 403 31.87 -7.36 -22.63
CA SER A 403 32.17 -5.93 -22.78
C SER A 403 32.02 -5.22 -21.43
N ILE A 404 32.57 -4.02 -21.29
CA ILE A 404 32.48 -3.26 -20.03
C ILE A 404 31.03 -2.81 -19.75
N GLU A 405 30.23 -2.58 -20.78
CA GLU A 405 28.82 -2.16 -20.68
C GLU A 405 27.92 -3.24 -20.06
N LYS A 406 28.25 -4.53 -20.28
CA LYS A 406 27.52 -5.65 -19.67
C LYS A 406 27.77 -5.80 -18.16
N LEU A 407 28.78 -5.12 -17.62
CA LEU A 407 29.10 -5.19 -16.19
C LEU A 407 27.91 -4.76 -15.31
N LYS A 408 27.11 -3.77 -15.76
CA LYS A 408 25.91 -3.33 -15.05
C LYS A 408 24.87 -4.45 -14.96
N GLU A 409 24.61 -5.14 -16.07
CA GLU A 409 23.62 -6.22 -16.14
C GLU A 409 24.02 -7.41 -15.26
N VAL A 410 25.31 -7.78 -15.31
CA VAL A 410 25.88 -8.80 -14.40
C VAL A 410 25.70 -8.39 -12.94
N MET A 411 25.96 -7.12 -12.59
CA MET A 411 25.79 -6.63 -11.23
C MET A 411 24.33 -6.57 -10.78
N ILE A 412 23.40 -6.20 -11.65
CA ILE A 412 21.96 -6.28 -11.37
C ILE A 412 21.59 -7.71 -11.01
N SER A 413 22.00 -8.69 -11.82
CA SER A 413 21.71 -10.11 -11.56
C SER A 413 22.26 -10.58 -10.21
N VAL A 414 23.50 -10.23 -9.88
CA VAL A 414 24.15 -10.63 -8.61
C VAL A 414 23.47 -10.00 -7.40
N LEU A 415 23.11 -8.72 -7.49
CA LEU A 415 22.50 -7.96 -6.40
C LEU A 415 21.02 -8.32 -6.19
N PHE A 416 20.24 -8.52 -7.26
CA PHE A 416 18.86 -8.99 -7.16
C PHE A 416 18.78 -10.40 -6.56
N ALA A 417 19.66 -11.33 -6.97
CA ALA A 417 19.74 -12.65 -6.38
C ALA A 417 20.05 -12.62 -4.86
N ALA A 418 20.79 -11.60 -4.41
CA ALA A 418 21.08 -11.39 -2.99
C ALA A 418 19.89 -10.89 -2.17
N LEU A 419 18.99 -10.09 -2.77
CA LEU A 419 17.79 -9.58 -2.10
C LEU A 419 16.66 -10.62 -2.05
N LEU A 420 16.45 -11.38 -3.13
CA LEU A 420 15.38 -12.36 -3.25
C LEU A 420 15.53 -13.54 -2.28
N LYS A 421 16.75 -13.94 -1.93
CA LYS A 421 16.99 -15.04 -0.96
C LYS A 421 16.34 -14.76 0.41
N GLN A 422 16.22 -13.49 0.81
CA GLN A 422 15.71 -13.06 2.10
C GLN A 422 14.16 -13.05 2.17
N THR A 423 13.48 -12.67 1.08
CA THR A 423 12.01 -12.73 0.95
C THR A 423 11.48 -14.16 0.87
N TRP A 424 12.14 -15.02 0.07
CA TRP A 424 11.80 -16.45 -0.03
C TRP A 424 12.01 -17.19 1.30
N GLN A 425 13.01 -16.80 2.11
CA GLN A 425 13.24 -17.38 3.44
C GLN A 425 12.08 -17.10 4.40
N THR A 426 11.46 -15.92 4.37
CA THR A 426 10.31 -15.59 5.24
C THR A 426 9.08 -16.43 4.90
N SER A 427 8.77 -16.59 3.61
CA SER A 427 7.66 -17.44 3.15
C SER A 427 7.89 -18.93 3.45
N LEU A 428 9.12 -19.42 3.30
CA LEU A 428 9.51 -20.78 3.69
C LEU A 428 9.38 -20.99 5.21
N VAL A 429 9.78 -20.01 6.03
CA VAL A 429 9.67 -20.07 7.50
C VAL A 429 8.21 -20.05 7.95
N SER A 430 7.32 -19.26 7.32
CA SER A 430 5.88 -19.28 7.63
C SER A 430 5.23 -20.62 7.31
N LEU A 431 5.57 -21.23 6.17
CA LEU A 431 5.11 -22.57 5.78
C LEU A 431 5.70 -23.67 6.66
N GLU A 432 6.99 -23.60 7.01
CA GLU A 432 7.62 -24.54 7.96
C GLU A 432 7.06 -24.38 9.38
N THR A 433 6.67 -23.17 9.78
CA THR A 433 5.98 -22.91 11.06
C THR A 433 4.58 -23.50 11.06
N ALA A 434 3.84 -23.37 9.95
CA ALA A 434 2.54 -24.03 9.76
C ALA A 434 2.68 -25.57 9.76
N LYS A 435 3.71 -26.11 9.09
CA LYS A 435 4.05 -27.54 9.10
C LYS A 435 4.34 -28.04 10.52
N ASN A 436 5.14 -27.31 11.29
CA ASN A 436 5.52 -27.71 12.65
C ASN A 436 4.31 -27.72 13.60
N ARG A 437 3.36 -26.78 13.46
CA ARG A 437 2.09 -26.80 14.21
C ARG A 437 1.19 -27.97 13.78
N PHE A 438 1.27 -28.36 12.51
CA PHE A 438 0.47 -29.46 11.95
C PHE A 438 1.04 -30.86 12.29
N GLN A 439 2.36 -31.01 12.44
CA GLN A 439 3.01 -32.28 12.82
C GLN A 439 2.55 -32.83 14.18
N GLU A 440 2.02 -31.98 15.05
CA GLU A 440 1.48 -32.38 16.36
C GLU A 440 0.04 -32.92 16.29
N THR A 441 -0.71 -32.68 15.19
CA THR A 441 -2.16 -32.89 15.13
C THR A 441 -2.71 -33.55 13.85
N GLY A 442 -1.94 -33.59 12.76
CA GLY A 442 -2.40 -34.00 11.42
C GLY A 442 -2.23 -35.48 11.05
N SER A 443 -3.05 -35.96 10.10
CA SER A 443 -2.98 -37.32 9.55
C SER A 443 -1.79 -37.51 8.60
N ASP A 444 -1.39 -38.75 8.33
CA ASP A 444 -0.22 -39.04 7.47
C ASP A 444 -0.45 -38.64 6.00
N GLU A 445 -1.70 -38.63 5.54
CA GLU A 445 -2.08 -38.12 4.20
C GLU A 445 -1.88 -36.61 4.10
N ASP A 446 -2.28 -35.85 5.13
CA ASP A 446 -2.16 -34.40 5.13
C ASP A 446 -0.68 -33.95 5.29
N LYS A 447 0.15 -34.74 6.00
CA LYS A 447 1.61 -34.53 6.07
C LYS A 447 2.27 -34.68 4.70
N LYS A 448 1.82 -35.65 3.91
CA LYS A 448 2.32 -35.91 2.56
C LYS A 448 2.01 -34.76 1.62
N VAL A 449 0.79 -34.21 1.69
CA VAL A 449 0.38 -33.03 0.92
C VAL A 449 1.24 -31.80 1.28
N PHE A 450 1.48 -31.58 2.58
CA PHE A 450 2.34 -30.47 3.03
C PHE A 450 3.80 -30.64 2.58
N ASP A 451 4.31 -31.88 2.58
CA ASP A 451 5.65 -32.22 2.09
C ASP A 451 5.78 -32.05 0.57
N GLU A 452 4.73 -32.38 -0.19
CA GLU A 452 4.66 -32.16 -1.64
C GLU A 452 4.60 -30.66 -1.98
N ALA A 453 3.78 -29.87 -1.29
CA ALA A 453 3.71 -28.41 -1.46
C ALA A 453 5.04 -27.72 -1.10
N LEU A 454 5.72 -28.16 -0.02
CA LEU A 454 7.04 -27.65 0.35
C LEU A 454 8.11 -28.05 -0.68
N ALA A 455 7.99 -29.25 -1.29
CA ALA A 455 8.89 -29.69 -2.35
C ALA A 455 8.68 -28.88 -3.64
N GLU A 456 7.44 -28.60 -4.02
CA GLU A 456 7.10 -27.77 -5.17
C GLU A 456 7.54 -26.31 -4.97
N LEU A 457 7.41 -25.74 -3.77
CA LEU A 457 7.94 -24.40 -3.45
C LEU A 457 9.48 -24.36 -3.53
N LYS A 458 10.15 -25.41 -3.05
CA LYS A 458 11.61 -25.56 -3.18
C LYS A 458 12.02 -25.73 -4.64
N GLN A 459 11.24 -26.43 -5.45
CA GLN A 459 11.45 -26.59 -6.88
C GLN A 459 11.20 -25.30 -7.66
N ALA A 460 10.10 -24.58 -7.40
CA ALA A 460 9.78 -23.29 -8.00
C ALA A 460 10.84 -22.23 -7.65
N LYS A 461 11.34 -22.24 -6.41
CA LYS A 461 12.52 -21.43 -6.03
C LYS A 461 13.75 -21.80 -6.86
N GLN A 462 14.00 -23.08 -7.11
CA GLN A 462 15.13 -23.52 -7.93
C GLN A 462 14.95 -23.19 -9.42
N GLU A 463 13.75 -23.35 -9.98
CA GLU A 463 13.43 -22.99 -11.36
C GLU A 463 13.49 -21.47 -11.57
N TYR A 464 12.99 -20.67 -10.62
CA TYR A 464 13.11 -19.22 -10.66
C TYR A 464 14.56 -18.72 -10.55
N LEU A 465 15.37 -19.33 -9.67
CA LEU A 465 16.82 -19.04 -9.59
C LEU A 465 17.57 -19.45 -10.86
N LYS A 466 17.00 -20.36 -11.67
CA LYS A 466 17.54 -20.82 -12.95
C LYS A 466 17.11 -19.92 -14.12
N ASP A 467 15.90 -19.36 -14.07
CA ASP A 467 15.31 -18.52 -15.14
C ASP A 467 15.53 -17.00 -14.98
N ALA A 468 16.14 -16.55 -13.88
CA ALA A 468 16.46 -15.14 -13.56
C ALA A 468 17.28 -14.36 -14.64
N TYR A 469 17.72 -15.03 -15.71
CA TYR A 469 18.50 -14.45 -16.82
C TYR A 469 17.68 -14.08 -18.06
N THR A 470 16.41 -14.49 -18.15
CA THR A 470 15.53 -14.10 -19.26
C THR A 470 14.61 -12.97 -18.83
N LYS A 471 14.62 -11.87 -19.59
CA LYS A 471 13.78 -10.68 -19.36
C LYS A 471 12.30 -11.04 -19.46
N GLN A 472 11.70 -11.46 -18.36
CA GLN A 472 10.28 -11.30 -18.13
C GLN A 472 10.09 -10.57 -16.80
N ASP A 473 9.14 -9.64 -16.82
CA ASP A 473 8.76 -8.81 -15.68
C ASP A 473 8.09 -9.74 -14.64
N PHE A 474 8.88 -10.31 -13.72
CA PHE A 474 8.41 -11.28 -12.72
C PHE A 474 8.03 -10.64 -11.37
N GLU A 475 8.22 -9.31 -11.20
CA GLU A 475 7.62 -8.54 -10.08
C GLU A 475 6.08 -8.59 -10.22
N GLY A 476 5.47 -9.62 -9.66
CA GLY A 476 4.20 -10.07 -10.18
C GLY A 476 4.00 -11.56 -9.98
N GLN A 477 4.77 -12.36 -10.71
CA GLN A 477 4.50 -13.78 -10.87
C GLN A 477 4.89 -14.62 -9.64
N GLU A 478 5.87 -14.21 -8.84
CA GLU A 478 6.21 -14.92 -7.58
C GLU A 478 5.06 -14.86 -6.58
N VAL A 479 4.44 -13.70 -6.42
CA VAL A 479 3.28 -13.52 -5.53
C VAL A 479 2.07 -14.26 -6.10
N ILE A 480 1.85 -14.27 -7.43
CA ILE A 480 0.84 -15.13 -8.07
C ILE A 480 1.13 -16.60 -7.80
N ALA A 481 2.39 -17.05 -7.86
CA ALA A 481 2.75 -18.43 -7.60
C ALA A 481 2.52 -18.83 -6.14
N VAL A 482 2.87 -17.96 -5.19
CA VAL A 482 2.56 -18.17 -3.76
C VAL A 482 1.05 -18.20 -3.53
N GLU A 483 0.29 -17.26 -4.08
CA GLU A 483 -1.18 -17.25 -3.98
C GLU A 483 -1.80 -18.48 -4.65
N ALA A 484 -1.29 -18.93 -5.80
CA ALA A 484 -1.73 -20.14 -6.47
C ALA A 484 -1.41 -21.42 -5.67
N MET A 485 -0.26 -21.47 -5.00
CA MET A 485 0.10 -22.57 -4.10
C MET A 485 -0.76 -22.59 -2.84
N ILE A 486 -1.06 -21.42 -2.26
CA ILE A 486 -2.01 -21.30 -1.15
C ILE A 486 -3.38 -21.81 -1.60
N LEU A 487 -3.87 -21.39 -2.77
CA LEU A 487 -5.14 -21.88 -3.32
C LEU A 487 -5.14 -23.37 -3.59
N ARG A 488 -4.03 -23.93 -4.09
CA ARG A 488 -3.89 -25.39 -4.27
C ARG A 488 -3.94 -26.12 -2.93
N THR A 489 -3.27 -25.59 -1.92
CA THR A 489 -3.28 -26.14 -0.56
C THR A 489 -4.69 -26.08 0.03
N MET A 490 -5.39 -24.93 -0.12
CA MET A 490 -6.79 -24.79 0.25
C MET A 490 -7.66 -25.81 -0.51
N ASN A 491 -7.46 -25.99 -1.81
CA ASN A 491 -8.18 -26.98 -2.61
C ASN A 491 -8.02 -28.40 -2.07
N GLU A 492 -6.80 -28.79 -1.71
CA GLU A 492 -6.50 -30.12 -1.19
C GLU A 492 -7.08 -30.34 0.21
N LEU A 493 -7.06 -29.31 1.06
CA LEU A 493 -7.74 -29.32 2.36
C LEU A 493 -9.26 -29.46 2.20
N LEU A 494 -9.83 -28.73 1.24
CA LEU A 494 -11.25 -28.43 1.19
C LEU A 494 -12.06 -29.30 0.21
N VAL A 495 -11.44 -29.95 -0.79
CA VAL A 495 -12.16 -30.64 -1.89
C VAL A 495 -12.05 -32.17 -1.84
N VAL A 496 -11.72 -32.74 -0.67
CA VAL A 496 -11.65 -34.21 -0.52
C VAL A 496 -13.02 -34.86 -0.76
N GLY A 497 -13.15 -35.61 -1.87
CA GLY A 497 -14.27 -36.52 -2.13
C GLY A 497 -15.28 -36.13 -3.22
N GLY A 498 -14.97 -35.18 -4.10
CA GLY A 498 -15.83 -34.86 -5.26
C GLY A 498 -17.09 -34.03 -4.94
N GLY A 499 -17.08 -33.29 -3.83
CA GLY A 499 -18.13 -32.36 -3.41
C GLY A 499 -17.93 -30.92 -3.93
N GLU A 500 -18.99 -30.11 -3.83
CA GLU A 500 -19.06 -28.70 -4.25
C GLU A 500 -17.94 -27.83 -3.66
N ASN A 501 -17.52 -26.79 -4.40
CA ASN A 501 -16.50 -25.83 -3.97
C ASN A 501 -16.92 -25.16 -2.65
N ILE A 502 -16.13 -25.36 -1.60
CA ILE A 502 -16.36 -24.73 -0.28
C ILE A 502 -15.56 -23.44 -0.09
N TYR A 503 -14.98 -22.93 -1.18
CA TYR A 503 -14.44 -21.59 -1.27
C TYR A 503 -14.58 -21.05 -2.71
N GLU A 504 -14.71 -19.73 -2.82
CA GLU A 504 -14.79 -18.98 -4.08
C GLU A 504 -13.78 -17.85 -4.02
N PHE A 505 -13.19 -17.48 -5.16
CA PHE A 505 -12.24 -16.36 -5.20
C PHE A 505 -12.34 -15.61 -6.52
N ASN A 506 -11.95 -14.33 -6.49
CA ASN A 506 -11.80 -13.51 -7.68
C ASN A 506 -10.36 -13.03 -7.79
N VAL A 507 -9.89 -12.95 -9.04
CA VAL A 507 -8.57 -12.43 -9.39
C VAL A 507 -8.66 -11.05 -10.05
N SER A 508 -7.68 -10.20 -9.81
CA SER A 508 -7.47 -8.96 -10.54
C SER A 508 -6.96 -9.21 -11.97
N PRO A 509 -6.95 -8.19 -12.85
CA PRO A 509 -6.41 -8.34 -14.21
C PRO A 509 -4.94 -8.77 -14.29
N ASP A 510 -4.16 -8.48 -13.26
CA ASP A 510 -2.76 -8.89 -13.08
C ASP A 510 -2.61 -10.26 -12.39
N GLY A 511 -3.71 -10.93 -12.03
CA GLY A 511 -3.71 -12.32 -11.53
C GLY A 511 -3.64 -12.47 -10.01
N ARG A 512 -3.77 -11.40 -9.23
CA ARG A 512 -3.79 -11.42 -7.75
C ARG A 512 -5.15 -11.77 -7.19
N ILE A 513 -5.19 -12.46 -6.07
CA ILE A 513 -6.44 -12.74 -5.35
C ILE A 513 -6.91 -11.50 -4.61
N VAL A 514 -8.01 -10.91 -5.09
CA VAL A 514 -8.60 -9.68 -4.52
C VAL A 514 -9.83 -9.96 -3.67
N SER A 515 -10.46 -11.12 -3.85
CA SER A 515 -11.61 -11.55 -3.06
C SER A 515 -11.55 -13.05 -2.81
N LEU A 516 -11.84 -13.45 -1.58
CA LEU A 516 -11.89 -14.83 -1.15
C LEU A 516 -13.09 -15.04 -0.23
N THR A 517 -13.87 -16.07 -0.50
CA THR A 517 -14.99 -16.55 0.30
C THR A 517 -14.71 -17.99 0.71
N VAL A 518 -14.84 -18.32 1.99
CA VAL A 518 -14.68 -19.68 2.53
C VAL A 518 -15.93 -20.01 3.35
N THR A 519 -16.70 -21.01 2.93
CA THR A 519 -18.01 -21.33 3.52
C THR A 519 -18.11 -22.81 3.81
N TYR A 520 -18.57 -23.16 5.02
CA TYR A 520 -18.77 -24.55 5.41
C TYR A 520 -19.91 -25.22 4.64
N ASN A 521 -19.65 -26.43 4.16
CA ASN A 521 -20.66 -27.33 3.61
C ASN A 521 -20.93 -28.49 4.57
N GLN A 522 -22.20 -28.68 4.95
CA GLN A 522 -22.63 -29.75 5.88
C GLN A 522 -22.34 -31.16 5.35
N SER A 523 -22.17 -31.34 4.03
CA SER A 523 -21.96 -32.67 3.43
C SER A 523 -20.54 -33.23 3.62
N THR A 524 -19.53 -32.40 3.90
CA THR A 524 -18.11 -32.84 3.90
C THR A 524 -17.50 -33.00 5.30
N ASN A 525 -18.12 -32.46 6.35
CA ASN A 525 -17.67 -32.52 7.75
C ASN A 525 -16.16 -32.18 7.95
N GLN A 526 -15.64 -31.21 7.20
CA GLN A 526 -14.22 -30.82 7.16
C GLN A 526 -13.87 -29.67 8.13
N SER A 527 -14.46 -29.65 9.32
CA SER A 527 -14.40 -28.50 10.24
C SER A 527 -13.00 -28.04 10.61
N THR A 528 -12.06 -28.97 10.85
CA THR A 528 -10.66 -28.67 11.18
C THR A 528 -9.92 -28.04 10.01
N ARG A 529 -10.22 -28.48 8.79
CA ARG A 529 -9.56 -28.04 7.56
C ARG A 529 -9.98 -26.64 7.11
N ILE A 530 -11.20 -26.23 7.43
CA ILE A 530 -11.65 -24.84 7.20
C ILE A 530 -10.88 -23.85 8.06
N GLN A 531 -10.67 -24.16 9.35
CA GLN A 531 -9.85 -23.31 10.22
C GLN A 531 -8.41 -23.19 9.69
N GLU A 532 -7.83 -24.29 9.21
CA GLU A 532 -6.51 -24.30 8.58
C GLU A 532 -6.47 -23.47 7.29
N ALA A 533 -7.46 -23.62 6.41
CA ALA A 533 -7.56 -22.85 5.18
C ALA A 533 -7.72 -21.34 5.45
N ILE A 534 -8.53 -20.98 6.45
CA ILE A 534 -8.69 -19.58 6.88
C ILE A 534 -7.37 -19.05 7.45
N ASN A 535 -6.57 -19.86 8.15
CA ASN A 535 -5.26 -19.43 8.67
C ASN A 535 -4.25 -19.06 7.56
N LEU A 536 -4.47 -19.49 6.31
CA LEU A 536 -3.62 -19.15 5.16
C LEU A 536 -3.92 -17.77 4.57
N VAL A 537 -5.00 -17.11 5.01
CA VAL A 537 -5.49 -15.85 4.42
C VAL A 537 -4.48 -14.71 4.50
N GLY A 538 -3.65 -14.68 5.55
CA GLY A 538 -2.55 -13.71 5.69
C GLY A 538 -1.50 -13.77 4.57
N GLY A 539 -1.49 -14.84 3.75
CA GLY A 539 -0.61 -14.97 2.59
C GLY A 539 -1.08 -14.22 1.34
N PHE A 540 -2.33 -13.77 1.26
CA PHE A 540 -2.87 -13.00 0.14
C PHE A 540 -2.66 -11.49 0.35
N LYS A 541 -1.58 -10.95 -0.20
CA LYS A 541 -1.14 -9.57 0.11
C LYS A 541 -2.08 -8.49 -0.45
N GLU A 542 -2.78 -8.77 -1.54
CA GLU A 542 -3.69 -7.84 -2.23
C GLU A 542 -5.18 -8.15 -1.96
N LEU A 543 -5.48 -8.98 -0.96
CA LEU A 543 -6.84 -9.37 -0.64
C LEU A 543 -7.63 -8.19 -0.09
N GLN A 544 -8.62 -7.73 -0.86
CA GLN A 544 -9.49 -6.61 -0.49
C GLN A 544 -10.78 -7.08 0.18
N ILE A 545 -11.28 -8.26 -0.16
CA ILE A 545 -12.54 -8.79 0.34
C ILE A 545 -12.33 -10.20 0.89
N PHE A 546 -12.66 -10.40 2.16
CA PHE A 546 -12.62 -11.71 2.79
C PHE A 546 -13.96 -12.04 3.45
N ASP A 547 -14.57 -13.14 3.02
CA ASP A 547 -15.79 -13.67 3.61
C ASP A 547 -15.57 -15.07 4.17
N CYS A 548 -15.57 -15.19 5.49
CA CYS A 548 -15.50 -16.45 6.23
C CYS A 548 -16.79 -16.70 7.01
N SER A 549 -17.93 -16.29 6.46
CA SER A 549 -19.23 -16.49 7.11
C SER A 549 -19.70 -17.94 7.06
N ASN A 550 -20.59 -18.29 8.00
CA ASN A 550 -21.26 -19.59 8.11
C ASN A 550 -20.32 -20.78 8.40
N ASN A 551 -19.27 -20.58 9.19
CA ASN A 551 -18.34 -21.63 9.61
C ASN A 551 -18.59 -22.04 11.07
N PRO A 552 -19.37 -23.11 11.35
CA PRO A 552 -19.83 -23.45 12.69
C PRO A 552 -18.70 -23.79 13.67
N ASN A 553 -17.52 -24.16 13.18
CA ASN A 553 -16.39 -24.56 14.02
C ASN A 553 -15.24 -23.54 13.98
N LEU A 554 -15.41 -22.39 13.33
CA LEU A 554 -14.42 -21.33 13.35
C LEU A 554 -14.33 -20.75 14.76
N THR A 555 -13.16 -20.85 15.39
CA THR A 555 -12.93 -20.36 16.76
C THR A 555 -12.20 -19.03 16.78
N SER A 556 -11.39 -18.75 15.75
CA SER A 556 -10.56 -17.55 15.64
C SER A 556 -10.24 -17.23 14.18
N LEU A 557 -10.01 -15.96 13.88
CA LEU A 557 -9.41 -15.53 12.61
C LEU A 557 -7.89 -15.34 12.79
N PRO A 558 -7.08 -15.55 11.74
CA PRO A 558 -5.66 -15.21 11.75
C PRO A 558 -5.46 -13.69 11.68
N GLU A 559 -4.19 -13.26 11.64
CA GLU A 559 -3.85 -11.90 11.22
C GLU A 559 -4.41 -11.62 9.81
N LEU A 560 -5.04 -10.46 9.66
CA LEU A 560 -5.73 -10.06 8.44
C LEU A 560 -4.77 -9.30 7.51
N PRO A 561 -4.86 -9.48 6.17
CA PRO A 561 -4.06 -8.71 5.22
C PRO A 561 -4.26 -7.20 5.39
N SER A 562 -3.17 -6.43 5.31
CA SER A 562 -3.20 -4.97 5.46
C SER A 562 -3.97 -4.25 4.36
N SER A 563 -4.20 -4.89 3.21
CA SER A 563 -4.99 -4.38 2.08
C SER A 563 -6.50 -4.62 2.20
N LEU A 564 -6.95 -5.34 3.24
CA LEU A 564 -8.33 -5.78 3.39
C LEU A 564 -9.30 -4.63 3.65
N GLN A 565 -10.23 -4.42 2.71
CA GLN A 565 -11.24 -3.38 2.75
C GLN A 565 -12.59 -3.87 3.30
N ARG A 566 -12.91 -5.16 3.11
CA ARG A 566 -14.19 -5.74 3.52
C ARG A 566 -13.98 -7.08 4.20
N LEU A 567 -14.43 -7.21 5.44
CA LEU A 567 -14.43 -8.45 6.19
C LEU A 567 -15.86 -8.86 6.53
N SER A 568 -16.25 -10.07 6.13
CA SER A 568 -17.46 -10.73 6.61
C SER A 568 -17.07 -12.00 7.36
N CYS A 569 -17.41 -12.07 8.64
CA CYS A 569 -17.15 -13.20 9.53
C CYS A 569 -18.44 -13.56 10.29
N SER A 570 -19.57 -13.49 9.59
CA SER A 570 -20.89 -13.66 10.19
C SER A 570 -21.29 -15.12 10.39
N ASN A 571 -22.19 -15.40 11.34
CA ASN A 571 -22.75 -16.74 11.57
C ASN A 571 -21.68 -17.80 11.91
N ASN A 572 -20.74 -17.44 12.78
CA ASN A 572 -19.68 -18.29 13.31
C ASN A 572 -19.91 -18.52 14.82
N PRO A 573 -20.75 -19.51 15.22
CA PRO A 573 -21.18 -19.70 16.61
C PRO A 573 -20.06 -19.91 17.63
N ASN A 574 -18.89 -20.41 17.22
CA ASN A 574 -17.75 -20.64 18.10
C ASN A 574 -16.70 -19.51 18.09
N LEU A 575 -16.91 -18.45 17.32
CA LEU A 575 -16.00 -17.31 17.26
C LEU A 575 -16.14 -16.46 18.51
N THR A 576 -15.06 -16.37 19.30
CA THR A 576 -15.08 -15.66 20.60
C THR A 576 -14.52 -14.24 20.53
N SER A 577 -13.67 -13.96 19.55
CA SER A 577 -12.98 -12.68 19.38
C SER A 577 -12.57 -12.46 17.93
N LEU A 578 -12.41 -11.20 17.55
CA LEU A 578 -11.78 -10.80 16.29
C LEU A 578 -10.31 -10.40 16.54
N PRO A 579 -9.40 -10.62 15.58
CA PRO A 579 -8.04 -10.10 15.61
C PRO A 579 -8.04 -8.58 15.44
N GLU A 580 -6.86 -7.97 15.49
CA GLU A 580 -6.70 -6.57 15.10
C GLU A 580 -7.19 -6.34 13.67
N LEU A 581 -7.94 -5.25 13.48
CA LEU A 581 -8.54 -4.93 12.19
C LEU A 581 -7.57 -4.05 11.37
N PRO A 582 -7.37 -4.34 10.08
CA PRO A 582 -6.44 -3.56 9.26
C PRO A 582 -6.94 -2.13 9.07
N SER A 583 -6.00 -1.18 9.02
CA SER A 583 -6.31 0.25 8.90
C SER A 583 -7.01 0.65 7.60
N SER A 584 -7.02 -0.23 6.59
CA SER A 584 -7.71 -0.07 5.31
C SER A 584 -9.17 -0.55 5.32
N LEU A 585 -9.64 -1.20 6.40
CA LEU A 585 -10.95 -1.82 6.46
C LEU A 585 -12.10 -0.79 6.46
N GLN A 586 -12.96 -0.88 5.45
CA GLN A 586 -14.12 0.00 5.25
C GLN A 586 -15.44 -0.64 5.66
N THR A 587 -15.56 -1.97 5.57
CA THR A 587 -16.77 -2.70 5.95
C THR A 587 -16.44 -3.87 6.85
N LEU A 588 -17.11 -3.96 8.01
CA LEU A 588 -17.04 -5.10 8.91
C LEU A 588 -18.43 -5.68 9.16
N ASN A 589 -18.65 -6.92 8.75
CA ASN A 589 -19.80 -7.73 9.15
C ASN A 589 -19.35 -8.85 10.09
N CYS A 590 -19.70 -8.74 11.36
CA CYS A 590 -19.44 -9.72 12.42
C CYS A 590 -20.74 -10.16 13.11
N SER A 591 -21.85 -10.17 12.37
CA SER A 591 -23.18 -10.54 12.88
C SER A 591 -23.34 -12.04 13.16
N TYR A 592 -24.33 -12.41 13.97
CA TYR A 592 -24.68 -13.81 14.27
C TYR A 592 -23.54 -14.62 14.93
N ASN A 593 -22.72 -14.00 15.76
CA ASN A 593 -21.63 -14.63 16.51
C ASN A 593 -21.98 -14.66 18.01
N PRO A 594 -22.76 -15.65 18.48
CA PRO A 594 -23.26 -15.70 19.86
C PRO A 594 -22.20 -15.68 20.95
N ASN A 595 -20.98 -16.17 20.67
CA ASN A 595 -19.90 -16.20 21.65
C ASN A 595 -18.97 -14.97 21.58
N LEU A 596 -19.21 -14.03 20.66
CA LEU A 596 -18.44 -12.80 20.56
C LEU A 596 -18.82 -11.85 21.70
N THR A 597 -17.87 -11.55 22.58
CA THR A 597 -18.10 -10.75 23.80
C THR A 597 -17.72 -9.28 23.65
N SER A 598 -16.79 -8.98 22.74
CA SER A 598 -16.29 -7.63 22.46
C SER A 598 -15.81 -7.51 21.01
N LEU A 599 -15.76 -6.28 20.51
CA LEU A 599 -15.06 -5.96 19.26
C LEU A 599 -13.70 -5.32 19.57
N PRO A 600 -12.68 -5.53 18.71
CA PRO A 600 -11.42 -4.81 18.77
C PRO A 600 -11.61 -3.32 18.45
N GLU A 601 -10.54 -2.52 18.56
CA GLU A 601 -10.55 -1.13 18.11
C GLU A 601 -10.94 -1.06 16.62
N LEU A 602 -11.81 -0.11 16.28
CA LEU A 602 -12.31 0.06 14.92
C LEU A 602 -11.37 0.98 14.14
N PRO A 603 -10.97 0.61 12.91
CA PRO A 603 -10.05 1.43 12.14
C PRO A 603 -10.71 2.73 11.69
N SER A 604 -9.90 3.80 11.59
CA SER A 604 -10.39 5.14 11.22
C SER A 604 -10.98 5.26 9.81
N SER A 605 -10.81 4.23 8.97
CA SER A 605 -11.37 4.13 7.62
C SER A 605 -12.72 3.42 7.55
N LEU A 606 -13.22 2.83 8.66
CA LEU A 606 -14.43 2.02 8.68
C LEU A 606 -15.69 2.86 8.42
N GLN A 607 -16.42 2.52 7.36
CA GLN A 607 -17.65 3.19 6.92
C GLN A 607 -18.91 2.42 7.31
N GLU A 608 -18.84 1.10 7.41
CA GLU A 608 -19.98 0.25 7.77
C GLU A 608 -19.58 -0.78 8.84
N LEU A 609 -20.36 -0.81 9.93
CA LEU A 609 -20.26 -1.82 10.97
C LEU A 609 -21.59 -2.55 11.14
N ASN A 610 -21.58 -3.85 10.89
CA ASN A 610 -22.69 -4.75 11.20
C ASN A 610 -22.28 -5.77 12.27
N CYS A 611 -22.80 -5.58 13.48
CA CYS A 611 -22.64 -6.45 14.64
C CYS A 611 -24.01 -6.95 15.15
N PHE A 612 -24.94 -7.18 14.22
CA PHE A 612 -26.27 -7.70 14.51
C PHE A 612 -26.24 -9.08 15.19
N ASN A 613 -27.10 -9.31 16.18
CA ASN A 613 -27.32 -10.64 16.78
C ASN A 613 -26.07 -11.29 17.39
N ASN A 614 -25.36 -10.54 18.24
CA ASN A 614 -24.26 -11.00 19.09
C ASN A 614 -24.71 -10.94 20.56
N PRO A 615 -25.46 -11.93 21.07
CA PRO A 615 -26.07 -11.88 22.40
C PRO A 615 -25.12 -11.63 23.57
N ASN A 616 -23.85 -12.01 23.47
CA ASN A 616 -22.85 -11.79 24.52
C ASN A 616 -22.08 -10.46 24.38
N LEU A 617 -22.37 -9.65 23.36
CA LEU A 617 -21.77 -8.34 23.18
C LEU A 617 -22.36 -7.35 24.19
N THR A 618 -21.50 -6.80 25.06
CA THR A 618 -21.91 -5.94 26.19
C THR A 618 -21.75 -4.45 25.92
N SER A 619 -20.82 -4.08 25.04
CA SER A 619 -20.53 -2.71 24.61
C SER A 619 -20.01 -2.69 23.18
N LEU A 620 -20.04 -1.51 22.57
CA LEU A 620 -19.31 -1.22 21.34
C LEU A 620 -18.07 -0.38 21.67
N PRO A 621 -16.96 -0.54 20.92
CA PRO A 621 -15.81 0.36 21.00
C PRO A 621 -16.17 1.77 20.49
N GLU A 622 -15.23 2.72 20.61
CA GLU A 622 -15.38 4.05 20.02
C GLU A 622 -15.62 3.94 18.50
N LEU A 623 -16.58 4.70 18.00
CA LEU A 623 -16.95 4.67 16.59
C LEU A 623 -16.03 5.63 15.80
N PRO A 624 -15.45 5.19 14.67
CA PRO A 624 -14.55 6.02 13.90
C PRO A 624 -15.32 7.16 13.21
N SER A 625 -14.63 8.30 13.01
CA SER A 625 -15.22 9.51 12.43
C SER A 625 -15.70 9.35 10.99
N SER A 626 -15.33 8.26 10.31
CA SER A 626 -15.74 7.91 8.94
C SER A 626 -17.00 7.02 8.87
N LEU A 627 -17.51 6.52 10.00
CA LEU A 627 -18.60 5.54 10.04
C LEU A 627 -19.92 6.16 9.55
N GLN A 628 -20.49 5.59 8.49
CA GLN A 628 -21.74 6.01 7.86
C GLN A 628 -22.91 5.11 8.23
N GLU A 629 -22.67 3.82 8.48
CA GLU A 629 -23.73 2.85 8.77
C GLU A 629 -23.40 1.98 9.99
N LEU A 630 -24.34 1.91 10.94
CA LEU A 630 -24.22 1.08 12.14
C LEU A 630 -25.46 0.18 12.31
N TYR A 631 -25.24 -1.13 12.25
CA TYR A 631 -26.23 -2.16 12.53
C TYR A 631 -25.84 -2.94 13.79
N CYS A 632 -26.43 -2.58 14.92
CA CYS A 632 -26.16 -3.17 16.24
C CYS A 632 -27.43 -3.71 16.91
N SER A 633 -28.38 -4.18 16.10
CA SER A 633 -29.65 -4.72 16.59
C SER A 633 -29.51 -6.13 17.18
N ASN A 634 -30.46 -6.52 18.02
CA ASN A 634 -30.56 -7.84 18.64
C ASN A 634 -29.33 -8.24 19.49
N ASN A 635 -28.77 -7.28 20.22
CA ASN A 635 -27.68 -7.48 21.18
C ASN A 635 -28.24 -7.31 22.61
N PRO A 636 -28.89 -8.34 23.19
CA PRO A 636 -29.59 -8.23 24.48
C PRO A 636 -28.76 -7.70 25.64
N ASN A 637 -27.45 -7.90 25.66
CA ASN A 637 -26.57 -7.42 26.73
C ASN A 637 -26.01 -6.01 26.49
N LEU A 638 -26.32 -5.37 25.36
CA LEU A 638 -25.92 -4.01 25.06
C LEU A 638 -26.73 -3.02 25.89
N THR A 639 -26.05 -2.30 26.79
CA THR A 639 -26.71 -1.37 27.73
C THR A 639 -26.70 0.08 27.27
N ASN A 640 -25.68 0.47 26.51
CA ASN A 640 -25.47 1.83 26.01
C ASN A 640 -24.79 1.79 24.65
N LEU A 641 -24.92 2.88 23.90
CA LEU A 641 -24.19 3.11 22.65
C LEU A 641 -23.13 4.20 22.87
N PRO A 642 -21.97 4.11 22.20
CA PRO A 642 -20.96 5.17 22.17
C PRO A 642 -21.48 6.42 21.45
N GLU A 643 -20.79 7.55 21.59
CA GLU A 643 -21.10 8.76 20.83
C GLU A 643 -21.07 8.48 19.32
N PHE A 644 -22.04 9.04 18.60
CA PHE A 644 -22.15 8.84 17.16
C PHE A 644 -21.28 9.84 16.39
N PRO A 645 -20.55 9.40 15.35
CA PRO A 645 -19.76 10.30 14.54
C PRO A 645 -20.67 11.18 13.67
N SER A 646 -20.17 12.37 13.33
CA SER A 646 -20.92 13.35 12.50
C SER A 646 -21.20 12.87 11.07
N SER A 647 -20.59 11.77 10.64
CA SER A 647 -20.77 11.14 9.33
C SER A 647 -21.87 10.08 9.30
N LEU A 648 -22.43 9.65 10.45
CA LEU A 648 -23.38 8.54 10.52
C LEU A 648 -24.72 8.87 9.85
N GLN A 649 -25.08 8.11 8.82
CA GLN A 649 -26.29 8.28 8.02
C GLN A 649 -27.38 7.25 8.35
N ARG A 650 -27.00 6.04 8.78
CA ARG A 650 -27.95 4.96 9.12
C ARG A 650 -27.61 4.33 10.46
N LEU A 651 -28.62 4.25 11.32
CA LEU A 651 -28.54 3.58 12.61
C LEU A 651 -29.67 2.57 12.76
N ASN A 652 -29.32 1.31 13.01
CA ASN A 652 -30.24 0.28 13.47
C ASN A 652 -29.78 -0.32 14.81
N CYS A 653 -30.42 0.13 15.89
CA CYS A 653 -30.20 -0.32 17.27
C CYS A 653 -31.45 -0.99 17.86
N SER A 654 -32.23 -1.65 17.03
CA SER A 654 -33.49 -2.32 17.41
C SER A 654 -33.26 -3.61 18.21
N TYR A 655 -34.26 -4.13 18.92
CA TYR A 655 -34.18 -5.39 19.67
C TYR A 655 -33.06 -5.44 20.73
N ASN A 656 -32.76 -4.32 21.37
CA ASN A 656 -31.80 -4.20 22.47
C ASN A 656 -32.56 -3.95 23.79
N PRO A 657 -33.03 -5.00 24.47
CA PRO A 657 -33.86 -4.87 25.67
C PRO A 657 -33.25 -4.07 26.81
N ASN A 658 -31.93 -4.03 26.94
CA ASN A 658 -31.25 -3.30 28.02
C ASN A 658 -30.86 -1.86 27.65
N LEU A 659 -31.18 -1.40 26.42
CA LEU A 659 -30.92 -0.03 26.00
C LEU A 659 -31.97 0.91 26.61
N THR A 660 -31.52 1.87 27.41
CA THR A 660 -32.40 2.79 28.17
C THR A 660 -32.54 4.18 27.53
N SER A 661 -31.53 4.59 26.77
CA SER A 661 -31.47 5.87 26.04
C SER A 661 -30.61 5.73 24.79
N LEU A 662 -30.68 6.74 23.91
CA LEU A 662 -29.77 6.91 22.79
C LEU A 662 -28.90 8.16 23.03
N PRO A 663 -27.63 8.16 22.58
CA PRO A 663 -26.80 9.36 22.47
C PRO A 663 -27.42 10.43 21.55
N GLU A 664 -26.86 11.64 21.57
CA GLU A 664 -27.24 12.70 20.62
C GLU A 664 -27.10 12.21 19.17
N LEU A 665 -28.13 12.42 18.37
CA LEU A 665 -28.16 11.95 16.99
C LEU A 665 -27.39 12.93 16.09
N PRO A 666 -26.51 12.45 15.20
CA PRO A 666 -25.72 13.34 14.37
C PRO A 666 -26.57 14.00 13.29
N SER A 667 -26.21 15.23 12.92
CA SER A 667 -26.93 16.05 11.94
C SER A 667 -27.03 15.43 10.53
N SER A 668 -26.24 14.41 10.22
CA SER A 668 -26.24 13.68 8.95
C SER A 668 -27.17 12.46 8.92
N LEU A 669 -27.77 12.08 10.06
CA LEU A 669 -28.55 10.84 10.18
C LEU A 669 -29.85 10.90 9.37
N GLN A 670 -29.98 9.99 8.40
CA GLN A 670 -31.14 9.88 7.51
C GLN A 670 -32.11 8.78 7.94
N ILE A 671 -31.61 7.70 8.55
CA ILE A 671 -32.43 6.57 8.97
C ILE A 671 -32.12 6.19 10.41
N LEU A 672 -33.17 6.17 11.24
CA LEU A 672 -33.14 5.67 12.61
C LEU A 672 -34.14 4.52 12.78
N SER A 673 -33.63 3.34 13.12
CA SER A 673 -34.42 2.19 13.57
C SER A 673 -34.04 1.83 15.00
N CYS A 674 -34.96 2.07 15.94
CA CYS A 674 -34.81 1.82 17.37
C CYS A 674 -36.05 1.10 17.95
N HIS A 675 -36.65 0.20 17.17
CA HIS A 675 -37.85 -0.52 17.57
C HIS A 675 -37.52 -1.72 18.48
N ASN A 676 -38.50 -2.20 19.24
CA ASN A 676 -38.32 -3.31 20.20
C ASN A 676 -37.22 -3.05 21.25
N ASN A 677 -37.11 -1.83 21.76
CA ASN A 677 -36.26 -1.47 22.90
C ASN A 677 -37.14 -1.21 24.14
N PRO A 678 -37.60 -2.25 24.85
CA PRO A 678 -38.57 -2.13 25.93
C PRO A 678 -38.20 -1.14 27.04
N ASN A 679 -36.92 -0.91 27.30
CA ASN A 679 -36.45 0.02 28.33
C ASN A 679 -36.19 1.45 27.82
N LEU A 680 -36.38 1.71 26.52
CA LEU A 680 -36.24 3.05 25.94
C LEU A 680 -37.42 3.94 26.38
N THR A 681 -37.10 5.02 27.09
CA THR A 681 -38.11 5.91 27.70
C THR A 681 -38.38 7.18 26.90
N SER A 682 -37.39 7.64 26.13
CA SER A 682 -37.46 8.82 25.26
C SER A 682 -36.52 8.67 24.06
N LEU A 683 -36.74 9.52 23.05
CA LEU A 683 -35.81 9.71 21.94
C LEU A 683 -35.09 11.06 22.09
N PRO A 684 -33.83 11.20 21.64
CA PRO A 684 -33.16 12.49 21.49
C PRO A 684 -33.85 13.38 20.46
N GLU A 685 -33.40 14.64 20.36
CA GLU A 685 -33.80 15.52 19.26
C GLU A 685 -33.48 14.86 17.90
N LEU A 686 -34.44 14.92 16.98
CA LEU A 686 -34.29 14.31 15.66
C LEU A 686 -33.61 15.30 14.71
N PRO A 687 -32.57 14.88 13.97
CA PRO A 687 -31.87 15.78 13.06
C PRO A 687 -32.74 16.13 11.85
N SER A 688 -32.57 17.34 11.33
CA SER A 688 -33.34 17.86 10.19
C SER A 688 -33.13 17.09 8.87
N SER A 689 -32.10 16.25 8.80
CA SER A 689 -31.83 15.34 7.69
C SER A 689 -32.58 14.02 7.77
N LEU A 690 -33.23 13.70 8.91
CA LEU A 690 -33.88 12.41 9.13
C LEU A 690 -35.07 12.22 8.18
N GLN A 691 -35.05 11.12 7.43
CA GLN A 691 -36.05 10.75 6.43
C GLN A 691 -36.93 9.58 6.90
N THR A 692 -36.36 8.66 7.69
CA THR A 692 -37.07 7.48 8.20
C THR A 692 -36.84 7.31 9.69
N LEU A 693 -37.94 7.22 10.45
CA LEU A 693 -37.94 6.88 11.86
C LEU A 693 -38.82 5.65 12.10
N ASN A 694 -38.22 4.59 12.65
CA ASN A 694 -38.94 3.46 13.23
C ASN A 694 -38.64 3.34 14.72
N CYS A 695 -39.62 3.70 15.53
CA CYS A 695 -39.60 3.63 16.99
C CYS A 695 -40.77 2.79 17.53
N SER A 696 -41.25 1.81 16.77
CA SER A 696 -42.31 0.89 17.18
C SER A 696 -41.90 -0.04 18.34
N TYR A 697 -42.87 -0.65 19.01
CA TYR A 697 -42.63 -1.63 20.08
C TYR A 697 -41.73 -1.12 21.23
N ASN A 698 -41.85 0.15 21.59
CA ASN A 698 -41.18 0.76 22.74
C ASN A 698 -42.23 1.06 23.83
N PRO A 699 -42.59 0.07 24.68
CA PRO A 699 -43.66 0.20 25.67
C PRO A 699 -43.47 1.34 26.65
N ASN A 700 -42.24 1.78 26.95
CA ASN A 700 -41.98 2.88 27.88
C ASN A 700 -41.91 4.26 27.21
N LEU A 701 -42.05 4.34 25.88
CA LEU A 701 -42.08 5.60 25.16
C LEU A 701 -43.42 6.31 25.39
N THR A 702 -43.38 7.51 25.97
CA THR A 702 -44.58 8.28 26.35
C THR A 702 -44.92 9.40 25.35
N SER A 703 -43.92 9.89 24.63
CA SER A 703 -44.03 10.98 23.64
C SER A 703 -42.93 10.82 22.59
N LEU A 704 -43.10 11.49 21.46
CA LEU A 704 -42.07 11.66 20.44
C LEU A 704 -41.56 13.12 20.47
N PRO A 705 -40.27 13.34 20.19
CA PRO A 705 -39.71 14.69 19.97
C PRO A 705 -40.34 15.34 18.72
N GLU A 706 -40.04 16.62 18.49
CA GLU A 706 -40.40 17.29 17.24
C GLU A 706 -39.85 16.52 16.05
N LEU A 707 -40.68 16.36 15.02
CA LEU A 707 -40.32 15.58 13.84
C LEU A 707 -39.49 16.43 12.88
N SER A 708 -38.50 15.79 12.25
CA SER A 708 -37.72 16.41 11.19
C SER A 708 -38.60 16.86 10.02
N SER A 709 -38.34 18.05 9.48
CA SER A 709 -39.02 18.58 8.29
C SER A 709 -38.77 17.75 7.02
N SER A 710 -37.74 16.90 7.02
CA SER A 710 -37.41 15.99 5.92
C SER A 710 -38.01 14.58 6.11
N LEU A 711 -38.74 14.33 7.21
CA LEU A 711 -39.24 12.99 7.55
C LEU A 711 -40.32 12.53 6.56
N GLN A 712 -40.04 11.44 5.86
CA GLN A 712 -40.92 10.82 4.86
C GLN A 712 -41.67 9.60 5.42
N THR A 713 -41.06 8.87 6.35
CA THR A 713 -41.65 7.67 6.96
C THR A 713 -41.57 7.73 8.48
N LEU A 714 -42.72 7.61 9.13
CA LEU A 714 -42.83 7.46 10.59
C LEU A 714 -43.54 6.16 10.92
N ASP A 715 -42.81 5.28 11.59
CA ASP A 715 -43.32 4.06 12.20
C ASP A 715 -43.21 4.16 13.73
N CYS A 716 -44.37 4.27 14.40
CA CYS A 716 -44.49 4.39 15.84
C CYS A 716 -45.63 3.51 16.41
N TYR A 717 -45.94 2.38 15.78
CA TYR A 717 -46.98 1.47 16.27
C TYR A 717 -46.51 0.67 17.50
N ASN A 718 -47.45 0.09 18.25
CA ASN A 718 -47.16 -0.69 19.46
C ASN A 718 -46.38 0.06 20.55
N ASN A 719 -46.66 1.34 20.73
CA ASN A 719 -46.18 2.16 21.84
C ASN A 719 -47.35 2.42 22.82
N PRO A 720 -47.69 1.46 23.71
CA PRO A 720 -48.87 1.53 24.58
C PRO A 720 -48.95 2.73 25.51
N ASN A 721 -47.84 3.41 25.76
CA ASN A 721 -47.78 4.61 26.60
C ASN A 721 -47.81 5.93 25.83
N LEU A 722 -47.81 5.90 24.49
CA LEU A 722 -47.85 7.08 23.64
C LEU A 722 -49.22 7.76 23.67
N THR A 723 -49.28 9.00 24.14
CA THR A 723 -50.54 9.74 24.39
C THR A 723 -50.95 10.68 23.26
N SER A 724 -49.98 11.21 22.50
CA SER A 724 -50.21 12.04 21.32
C SER A 724 -49.06 11.89 20.33
N LEU A 725 -49.30 12.32 19.09
CA LEU A 725 -48.24 12.55 18.10
C LEU A 725 -47.92 14.06 18.04
N PRO A 726 -46.66 14.44 17.81
CA PRO A 726 -46.27 15.82 17.49
C PRO A 726 -46.85 16.26 16.13
N GLU A 727 -46.68 17.54 15.78
CA GLU A 727 -47.01 18.02 14.44
C GLU A 727 -46.28 17.19 13.38
N LEU A 728 -47.00 16.79 12.33
CA LEU A 728 -46.46 15.93 11.29
C LEU A 728 -45.68 16.75 10.28
N SER A 729 -44.54 16.22 9.85
CA SER A 729 -43.73 16.83 8.79
C SER A 729 -44.53 17.01 7.50
N SER A 730 -44.40 18.17 6.87
CA SER A 730 -44.98 18.44 5.54
C SER A 730 -44.51 17.47 4.44
N SER A 731 -43.38 16.80 4.63
CA SER A 731 -42.83 15.80 3.70
C SER A 731 -43.27 14.35 3.99
N LEU A 732 -44.05 14.10 5.05
CA LEU A 732 -44.41 12.76 5.50
C LEU A 732 -45.34 12.05 4.52
N GLN A 733 -44.89 10.92 3.98
CA GLN A 733 -45.61 10.10 3.01
C GLN A 733 -46.25 8.87 3.65
N ILE A 734 -45.64 8.30 4.69
CA ILE A 734 -46.07 7.07 5.34
C ILE A 734 -46.14 7.27 6.85
N LEU A 735 -47.31 6.99 7.43
CA LEU A 735 -47.54 7.01 8.88
C LEU A 735 -48.14 5.69 9.36
N PHE A 736 -47.40 4.97 10.21
CA PHE A 736 -47.89 3.80 10.93
C PHE A 736 -47.93 4.09 12.44
N CYS A 737 -49.13 4.27 12.97
CA CYS A 737 -49.40 4.62 14.37
C CYS A 737 -50.47 3.71 14.99
N HIS A 738 -50.57 2.48 14.50
CA HIS A 738 -51.56 1.51 14.96
C HIS A 738 -51.22 0.93 16.34
N ASN A 739 -52.23 0.37 17.01
CA ASN A 739 -52.08 -0.27 18.33
C ASN A 739 -51.36 0.61 19.38
N ASN A 740 -51.76 1.88 19.45
CA ASN A 740 -51.34 2.83 20.47
C ASN A 740 -52.54 3.18 21.36
N PRO A 741 -52.90 2.32 22.33
CA PRO A 741 -54.15 2.42 23.09
C PRO A 741 -54.41 3.76 23.79
N LYS A 742 -53.39 4.57 24.07
CA LYS A 742 -53.54 5.89 24.69
C LYS A 742 -53.71 7.04 23.70
N LEU A 743 -53.48 6.85 22.40
CA LEU A 743 -53.75 7.88 21.39
C LEU A 743 -55.27 8.11 21.28
N THR A 744 -55.67 9.38 21.39
CA THR A 744 -57.09 9.80 21.32
C THR A 744 -57.46 10.44 19.99
N SER A 745 -56.48 11.01 19.28
CA SER A 745 -56.65 11.68 17.98
C SER A 745 -55.34 11.69 17.21
N LEU A 746 -55.42 12.07 15.93
CA LEU A 746 -54.25 12.40 15.10
C LEU A 746 -54.16 13.92 14.92
N PRO A 747 -52.95 14.49 14.81
CA PRO A 747 -52.73 15.86 14.33
C PRO A 747 -53.18 16.02 12.86
N GLU A 748 -53.10 17.25 12.34
CA GLU A 748 -53.38 17.52 10.93
C GLU A 748 -52.48 16.66 10.02
N LEU A 749 -53.09 16.04 9.01
CA LEU A 749 -52.37 15.17 8.09
C LEU A 749 -51.75 15.98 6.95
N PRO A 750 -50.47 15.81 6.64
CA PRO A 750 -49.80 16.58 5.59
C PRO A 750 -50.32 16.17 4.22
N SER A 751 -50.38 17.12 3.29
CA SER A 751 -50.89 16.90 1.91
C SER A 751 -50.06 15.91 1.09
N SER A 752 -48.84 15.59 1.53
CA SER A 752 -47.95 14.58 0.95
C SER A 752 -48.25 13.15 1.41
N LEU A 753 -49.08 12.96 2.45
CA LEU A 753 -49.34 11.65 3.05
C LEU A 753 -50.05 10.72 2.05
N GLN A 754 -49.45 9.56 1.79
CA GLN A 754 -49.94 8.55 0.85
C GLN A 754 -50.48 7.30 1.57
N ARG A 755 -49.92 6.96 2.74
CA ARG A 755 -50.31 5.75 3.49
C ARG A 755 -50.48 6.06 4.96
N LEU A 756 -51.66 5.72 5.50
CA LEU A 756 -51.99 5.86 6.91
C LEU A 756 -52.49 4.53 7.47
N ASN A 757 -51.80 4.00 8.47
CA ASN A 757 -52.32 2.93 9.31
C ASN A 757 -52.47 3.40 10.75
N CYS A 758 -53.71 3.64 11.15
CA CYS A 758 -54.12 4.06 12.49
C CYS A 758 -55.12 3.09 13.14
N SER A 759 -55.05 1.83 12.75
CA SER A 759 -55.86 0.73 13.30
C SER A 759 -55.55 0.44 14.78
N TYR A 760 -56.42 -0.33 15.45
CA TYR A 760 -56.22 -0.76 16.85
C TYR A 760 -55.99 0.39 17.85
N ASN A 761 -56.58 1.55 17.60
CA ASN A 761 -56.59 2.72 18.48
C ASN A 761 -57.98 2.87 19.14
N PRO A 762 -58.24 2.20 20.29
CA PRO A 762 -59.55 2.11 20.92
C PRO A 762 -60.17 3.44 21.37
N ASN A 763 -59.38 4.51 21.43
CA ASN A 763 -59.83 5.82 21.86
C ASN A 763 -60.15 6.80 20.72
N PHE A 764 -59.94 6.41 19.46
CA PHE A 764 -60.27 7.25 18.31
C PHE A 764 -61.78 7.37 18.11
N ILE A 765 -62.29 8.60 18.10
CA ILE A 765 -63.70 8.93 17.87
C ILE A 765 -63.93 9.37 16.41
N SER A 766 -62.98 10.12 15.87
CA SER A 766 -62.97 10.63 14.49
C SER A 766 -61.53 10.69 13.98
N LEU A 767 -61.37 10.84 12.66
CA LEU A 767 -60.10 11.17 12.02
C LEU A 767 -60.09 12.65 11.60
N PRO A 768 -58.92 13.30 11.53
CA PRO A 768 -58.78 14.61 10.87
C PRO A 768 -59.07 14.51 9.37
N GLU A 769 -59.19 15.66 8.69
CA GLU A 769 -59.31 15.70 7.23
C GLU A 769 -58.20 14.88 6.55
N LEU A 770 -58.59 14.09 5.55
CA LEU A 770 -57.68 13.19 4.87
C LEU A 770 -56.83 13.95 3.86
N SER A 771 -55.56 13.57 3.75
CA SER A 771 -54.67 14.12 2.72
C SER A 771 -55.20 13.85 1.32
N SER A 772 -55.17 14.87 0.45
CA SER A 772 -55.54 14.74 -0.96
C SER A 772 -54.72 13.70 -1.74
N SER A 773 -53.53 13.34 -1.24
CA SER A 773 -52.63 12.33 -1.85
C SER A 773 -52.80 10.92 -1.26
N LEU A 774 -53.72 10.73 -0.29
CA LEU A 774 -53.85 9.48 0.45
C LEU A 774 -54.35 8.34 -0.43
N GLN A 775 -53.54 7.29 -0.58
CA GLN A 775 -53.84 6.10 -1.39
C GLN A 775 -54.33 4.93 -0.54
N ILE A 776 -53.82 4.78 0.68
CA ILE A 776 -54.14 3.65 1.57
C ILE A 776 -54.52 4.18 2.95
N LEU A 777 -55.74 3.84 3.39
CA LEU A 777 -56.21 4.10 4.75
C LEU A 777 -56.59 2.79 5.45
N SER A 778 -55.88 2.48 6.53
CA SER A 778 -56.21 1.40 7.46
C SER A 778 -56.60 1.98 8.81
N CYS A 779 -57.89 1.92 9.13
CA CYS A 779 -58.49 2.46 10.35
C CYS A 779 -59.44 1.46 11.04
N HIS A 780 -59.22 0.16 10.81
CA HIS A 780 -59.98 -0.93 11.40
C HIS A 780 -59.68 -1.13 12.90
N ASN A 781 -60.54 -1.85 13.62
CA ASN A 781 -60.37 -2.12 15.06
C ASN A 781 -60.29 -0.85 15.94
N ASN A 782 -61.01 0.20 15.56
CA ASN A 782 -61.20 1.45 16.29
C ASN A 782 -62.64 1.52 16.84
N PRO A 783 -62.95 0.84 17.97
CA PRO A 783 -64.32 0.64 18.47
C PRO A 783 -65.13 1.90 18.79
N LYS A 784 -64.47 3.06 18.96
CA LYS A 784 -65.13 4.35 19.20
C LYS A 784 -65.33 5.19 17.94
N LEU A 785 -64.79 4.79 16.79
CA LEU A 785 -64.87 5.54 15.54
C LEU A 785 -66.32 5.55 15.04
N THR A 786 -66.88 6.74 14.84
CA THR A 786 -68.30 6.91 14.45
C THR A 786 -68.50 7.23 12.98
N SER A 787 -67.52 7.89 12.36
CA SER A 787 -67.59 8.38 10.97
C SER A 787 -66.18 8.55 10.40
N LEU A 788 -66.11 8.70 9.07
CA LEU A 788 -64.89 9.08 8.34
C LEU A 788 -65.10 10.46 7.69
N PRO A 789 -64.02 11.25 7.50
CA PRO A 789 -64.06 12.48 6.68
C PRO A 789 -64.31 12.16 5.21
N GLU A 790 -64.37 13.19 4.35
CA GLU A 790 -64.44 12.98 2.91
C GLU A 790 -63.25 12.13 2.42
N LEU A 791 -63.54 11.14 1.57
CA LEU A 791 -62.52 10.26 1.01
C LEU A 791 -61.87 10.96 -0.19
N PRO A 792 -60.53 11.07 -0.24
CA PRO A 792 -59.85 11.75 -1.33
C PRO A 792 -59.96 10.95 -2.63
N SER A 793 -59.99 11.66 -3.76
CA SER A 793 -60.08 11.07 -5.11
C SER A 793 -58.90 10.17 -5.52
N SER A 794 -57.83 10.16 -4.73
CA SER A 794 -56.64 9.33 -4.90
C SER A 794 -56.70 8.00 -4.14
N LEU A 795 -57.70 7.81 -3.26
CA LEU A 795 -57.78 6.66 -2.36
C LEU A 795 -58.02 5.35 -3.15
N GLN A 796 -57.13 4.39 -2.97
CA GLN A 796 -57.18 3.09 -3.63
C GLN A 796 -57.65 1.98 -2.69
N ARG A 797 -57.32 2.07 -1.40
CA ARG A 797 -57.66 1.05 -0.40
C ARG A 797 -58.20 1.67 0.90
N LEU A 798 -59.34 1.16 1.35
CA LEU A 798 -59.97 1.52 2.62
C LEU A 798 -60.26 0.27 3.47
N ASP A 799 -59.51 0.09 4.56
CA ASP A 799 -59.73 -0.96 5.56
C ASP A 799 -60.29 -0.36 6.86
N CYS A 800 -61.61 -0.40 7.03
CA CYS A 800 -62.35 0.18 8.15
C CYS A 800 -63.23 -0.86 8.90
N TYR A 801 -62.89 -2.14 8.79
CA TYR A 801 -63.63 -3.23 9.41
C TYR A 801 -63.52 -3.23 10.95
N ASN A 802 -64.46 -3.91 11.61
CA ASN A 802 -64.54 -4.02 13.08
C ASN A 802 -64.57 -2.65 13.81
N ASN A 803 -65.32 -1.71 13.25
CA ASN A 803 -65.66 -0.43 13.86
C ASN A 803 -67.17 -0.43 14.22
N PRO A 804 -67.57 -1.01 15.37
CA PRO A 804 -68.99 -1.23 15.73
C PRO A 804 -69.81 0.05 15.93
N LYS A 805 -69.18 1.23 16.03
CA LYS A 805 -69.88 2.52 16.10
C LYS A 805 -69.90 3.29 14.78
N PHE A 806 -69.25 2.79 13.75
CA PHE A 806 -69.23 3.40 12.42
C PHE A 806 -70.58 3.17 11.74
N ILE A 807 -71.33 4.26 11.54
CA ILE A 807 -72.74 4.21 11.08
C ILE A 807 -72.97 4.73 9.66
N SER A 808 -72.02 5.46 9.07
CA SER A 808 -72.20 6.10 7.77
C SER A 808 -70.95 5.99 6.91
N LEU A 809 -71.12 5.91 5.59
CA LEU A 809 -70.03 5.82 4.62
C LEU A 809 -70.04 7.05 3.68
N PRO A 810 -68.95 7.84 3.62
CA PRO A 810 -68.83 8.98 2.69
C PRO A 810 -68.91 8.57 1.21
N GLU A 811 -68.89 9.54 0.29
CA GLU A 811 -68.82 9.25 -1.14
C GLU A 811 -67.57 8.44 -1.50
N LEU A 812 -67.75 7.44 -2.36
CA LEU A 812 -66.69 6.52 -2.76
C LEU A 812 -65.97 7.08 -3.99
N PRO A 813 -64.64 7.28 -3.93
CA PRO A 813 -63.89 7.75 -5.08
C PRO A 813 -63.76 6.65 -6.13
N ASP A 814 -63.73 7.02 -7.41
CA ASP A 814 -63.62 6.07 -8.53
C ASP A 814 -62.27 5.34 -8.59
N SER A 815 -61.26 5.84 -7.88
CA SER A 815 -59.94 5.21 -7.74
C SER A 815 -59.93 3.97 -6.85
N LEU A 816 -60.98 3.73 -6.06
CA LEU A 816 -60.98 2.72 -5.01
C LEU A 816 -60.99 1.30 -5.60
N THR A 817 -59.96 0.51 -5.31
CA THR A 817 -59.83 -0.87 -5.77
C THR A 817 -60.18 -1.89 -4.68
N SER A 818 -60.16 -1.50 -3.41
CA SER A 818 -60.55 -2.37 -2.29
C SER A 818 -61.19 -1.56 -1.15
N ILE A 819 -62.33 -2.05 -0.66
CA ILE A 819 -63.01 -1.52 0.52
C ILE A 819 -63.47 -2.66 1.43
N ASN A 820 -63.12 -2.54 2.71
CA ASN A 820 -63.57 -3.46 3.75
C ASN A 820 -64.17 -2.70 4.94
N ILE A 821 -65.48 -2.84 5.13
CA ILE A 821 -66.24 -2.28 6.26
C ILE A 821 -66.99 -3.36 7.05
N GLN A 822 -66.58 -4.63 6.94
CA GLN A 822 -67.24 -5.72 7.65
C GLN A 822 -67.27 -5.48 9.16
N LYS A 823 -68.30 -5.99 9.85
CA LYS A 823 -68.48 -5.82 11.30
C LYS A 823 -68.56 -4.34 11.73
N THR A 824 -69.20 -3.51 10.91
CA THR A 824 -69.58 -2.13 11.23
C THR A 824 -71.09 -1.97 11.17
N LYS A 825 -71.65 -0.94 11.80
CA LYS A 825 -73.10 -0.64 11.65
C LYS A 825 -73.43 -0.12 10.26
N ALA A 826 -72.51 0.59 9.62
CA ALA A 826 -72.66 1.06 8.24
C ALA A 826 -72.86 -0.10 7.26
N ALA A 827 -72.22 -1.25 7.50
CA ALA A 827 -72.40 -2.44 6.68
C ALA A 827 -73.81 -3.07 6.76
N GLU A 828 -74.57 -2.76 7.82
CA GLU A 828 -75.96 -3.22 8.01
C GLU A 828 -76.99 -2.23 7.44
N ASP A 829 -76.58 -1.00 7.08
CA ASP A 829 -77.46 0.05 6.57
C ASP A 829 -77.85 -0.22 5.10
N PRO A 830 -79.16 -0.36 4.78
CA PRO A 830 -79.64 -0.60 3.42
C PRO A 830 -79.18 0.43 2.38
N GLU A 831 -79.05 1.71 2.75
CA GLU A 831 -78.61 2.76 1.82
C GLU A 831 -77.10 2.67 1.54
N VAL A 832 -76.29 2.31 2.55
CA VAL A 832 -74.86 2.05 2.38
C VAL A 832 -74.64 0.80 1.51
N ILE A 833 -75.40 -0.27 1.75
CA ILE A 833 -75.36 -1.49 0.92
C ILE A 833 -75.71 -1.18 -0.54
N LYS A 834 -76.75 -0.36 -0.78
CA LYS A 834 -77.14 0.07 -2.12
C LYS A 834 -76.02 0.87 -2.80
N LYS A 835 -75.36 1.77 -2.06
CA LYS A 835 -74.19 2.54 -2.53
C LYS A 835 -73.02 1.64 -2.91
N LEU A 836 -72.68 0.67 -2.07
CA LEU A 836 -71.60 -0.30 -2.31
C LEU A 836 -71.89 -1.21 -3.50
N ASN A 837 -73.14 -1.65 -3.68
CA ASN A 837 -73.56 -2.43 -4.85
C ASN A 837 -73.51 -1.62 -6.15
N ALA A 838 -73.93 -0.35 -6.12
CA ALA A 838 -73.80 0.55 -7.26
C ALA A 838 -72.33 0.77 -7.63
N PHE A 839 -71.46 0.95 -6.63
CA PHE A 839 -70.02 1.04 -6.81
C PHE A 839 -69.43 -0.23 -7.43
N LYS A 840 -69.71 -1.42 -6.89
CA LYS A 840 -69.24 -2.71 -7.41
C LYS A 840 -69.72 -2.98 -8.85
N LYS A 841 -70.93 -2.52 -9.20
CA LYS A 841 -71.44 -2.58 -10.57
C LYS A 841 -70.67 -1.67 -11.53
N LYS A 842 -70.31 -0.46 -11.08
CA LYS A 842 -69.48 0.49 -11.86
C LYS A 842 -68.04 0.00 -11.99
N HIS A 843 -67.51 -0.66 -10.96
CA HIS A 843 -66.12 -1.13 -10.85
C HIS A 843 -66.05 -2.64 -10.55
N PRO A 844 -66.28 -3.52 -11.56
CA PRO A 844 -66.41 -4.97 -11.33
C PRO A 844 -65.19 -5.63 -10.70
N GLN A 845 -64.00 -5.08 -10.91
CA GLN A 845 -62.73 -5.60 -10.37
C GLN A 845 -62.46 -5.17 -8.92
N ALA A 846 -63.18 -4.17 -8.39
CA ALA A 846 -62.95 -3.69 -7.04
C ALA A 846 -63.37 -4.74 -5.99
N GLU A 847 -62.54 -5.00 -5.01
CA GLU A 847 -62.88 -5.85 -3.87
C GLU A 847 -63.77 -5.08 -2.90
N VAL A 848 -64.96 -5.61 -2.60
CA VAL A 848 -65.96 -4.91 -1.79
C VAL A 848 -66.47 -5.87 -0.72
N LEU A 849 -66.10 -5.63 0.54
CA LEU A 849 -66.42 -6.46 1.69
C LEU A 849 -67.22 -5.63 2.71
N TYR A 850 -68.47 -6.01 2.95
CA TYR A 850 -69.35 -5.38 3.95
C TYR A 850 -70.21 -6.43 4.63
#